data_AF-A0A9P9K8M8-F1
#
_entry.id   AF-A0A9P9K8M8-F1
#
_cell.length_a   1.000
_cell.length_b   1.000
_cell.length_c   1.000
_cell.angle_alpha   90.00
_cell.angle_beta   90.00
_cell.angle_gamma   90.00
#
_symmetry.space_group_name_H-M   'P 1'
#
loop_
_entity.id
_entity.type
_entity.pdbx_description
1 polymer ?
#
loop_
_entity_poly.entity_id
_entity_poly.type
_entity_poly.pdbx_seq_one_letter_code
_entity_poly.pdbx_strand_id
1 'polypeptide(L)'
;MMFWTHQDPAGNMSSSVIIYFTAVMGIQQHSLAYSPAHSSTSGLAALVWVGRLLFLEYALPVYSYTTLAYIWPSRDRYLSQPDRLNVIRKKYLIRGCYTPFGEIVELKAFAKSIVKREGTPGNLSWDPDGQSLTIGRNRKFRLSEFCETHRKVIKLVQERVNEMMLGLEVDINADEIQDDLTCRKAGWSFVRDRKNELADSWTMLADKLRSSGFRGKPFVQGTDWQNDTCTAYLDAGLDLSKLTFAASHFSGGLPGRGTEMATIRWVNTTLAIRNIFFRGGQMMVIISYNKARASNNYAFYIVRYLPRELSVSLLKYLAIIRPLLGFIARQLKLPHWSDSEFFFPDTCGKKRHLSPIQASSIIRDLTRDLITPWTLSSYRQAALAIAKRYISKLVERSNFYCPTEATNPIRMFAAGAGHHPRMLLTAYAIDKALPSRLQPELLEMYYRLSTMWQDWNQQYDEQCTRSIEPETCSHDQDRIHANLNDLKRQSKKRKISSQSINNSTNGLTDGFVYNAEYRILICVSCGSMIQPGAKSFYSHLNSIHRITGLACKAFMERFQTYELCPFELLPLPEGKILQIPGLTVYEGWRCNVCPEVSRSSHFTVSVDKIRDHLAVHKLGLTPMTAEELQKFQPCYLQTFSSAKG
;
A
#
# COMPACT_ATOMS: atom_id res chain seq x y z
N MET A 1 -16.79 35.84 7.28
CA MET A 1 -17.90 34.88 7.09
C MET A 1 -18.79 35.19 5.89
N MET A 2 -19.01 36.46 5.54
CA MET A 2 -19.86 36.87 4.41
C MET A 2 -19.59 36.10 3.10
N PHE A 3 -18.32 35.85 2.75
CA PHE A 3 -17.99 35.07 1.54
C PHE A 3 -18.49 33.63 1.54
N TRP A 4 -18.53 32.99 2.72
CA TRP A 4 -18.92 31.57 2.86
C TRP A 4 -20.44 31.41 3.01
N THR A 5 -21.12 32.41 3.55
CA THR A 5 -22.58 32.43 3.73
C THR A 5 -23.32 33.09 2.56
N HIS A 6 -22.62 33.43 1.47
CA HIS A 6 -23.20 34.00 0.27
C HIS A 6 -24.31 33.11 -0.27
N GLN A 7 -25.45 33.70 -0.63
CA GLN A 7 -26.56 33.03 -1.28
C GLN A 7 -27.06 33.96 -2.38
N ASP A 8 -27.01 33.49 -3.61
CA ASP A 8 -27.51 34.22 -4.77
C ASP A 8 -28.99 33.82 -5.00
N PRO A 9 -29.93 34.78 -5.09
CA PRO A 9 -31.35 34.46 -5.28
C PRO A 9 -31.66 33.71 -6.58
N ALA A 10 -30.84 33.90 -7.62
CA ALA A 10 -30.98 33.20 -8.89
C ALA A 10 -30.17 31.89 -8.92
N GLY A 11 -29.50 31.52 -7.82
CA GLY A 11 -28.64 30.35 -7.73
C GLY A 11 -27.32 30.51 -8.49
N ASN A 12 -26.99 31.71 -8.97
CA ASN A 12 -25.76 31.94 -9.72
C ASN A 12 -24.57 32.17 -8.78
N MET A 13 -23.65 31.22 -8.74
CA MET A 13 -22.47 31.28 -7.88
C MET A 13 -21.32 32.13 -8.45
N SER A 14 -21.43 32.68 -9.67
CA SER A 14 -20.37 33.51 -10.27
C SER A 14 -20.14 34.83 -9.53
N SER A 15 -21.17 35.34 -8.84
CA SER A 15 -21.09 36.53 -7.98
C SER A 15 -20.35 36.28 -6.66
N SER A 16 -20.13 35.01 -6.30
CA SER A 16 -19.44 34.65 -5.07
C SER A 16 -17.93 34.82 -5.21
N VAL A 17 -17.36 35.74 -4.41
CA VAL A 17 -15.92 36.02 -4.36
C VAL A 17 -15.08 34.76 -4.13
N ILE A 18 -15.53 33.84 -3.27
CA ILE A 18 -14.76 32.63 -2.98
C ILE A 18 -14.84 31.59 -4.10
N ILE A 19 -15.95 31.53 -4.84
CA ILE A 19 -16.05 30.70 -6.04
C ILE A 19 -15.20 31.27 -7.16
N TYR A 20 -15.20 32.60 -7.33
CA TYR A 20 -14.31 33.28 -8.25
C TYR A 20 -12.83 33.01 -7.92
N PHE A 21 -12.44 33.16 -6.65
CA PHE A 21 -11.11 32.79 -6.16
C PHE A 21 -10.78 31.32 -6.45
N THR A 22 -11.73 30.41 -6.23
CA THR A 22 -11.57 28.98 -6.53
C THR A 22 -11.32 28.73 -8.03
N ALA A 23 -12.00 29.47 -8.91
CA ALA A 23 -11.80 29.41 -10.35
C ALA A 23 -10.39 29.90 -10.75
N VAL A 24 -9.94 31.02 -10.17
CA VAL A 24 -8.58 31.55 -10.39
C VAL A 24 -7.50 30.58 -9.89
N MET A 25 -7.71 29.92 -8.75
CA MET A 25 -6.82 28.84 -8.27
C MET A 25 -6.72 27.66 -9.26
N GLY A 26 -7.72 27.51 -10.12
CA GLY A 26 -7.72 26.53 -11.20
C GLY A 26 -6.80 26.90 -12.37
N ILE A 27 -6.17 28.08 -12.39
CA ILE A 27 -5.32 28.54 -13.49
C ILE A 27 -3.85 28.47 -13.05
N GLN A 28 -2.99 27.88 -13.88
CA GLN A 28 -1.56 27.80 -13.61
C GLN A 28 -0.89 29.14 -13.89
N GLN A 29 -0.13 29.67 -12.92
CA GLN A 29 0.49 31.00 -12.99
C GLN A 29 1.44 31.18 -14.20
N HIS A 30 2.20 30.14 -14.57
CA HIS A 30 3.22 30.26 -15.62
C HIS A 30 2.70 29.92 -17.03
N SER A 31 1.87 28.90 -17.15
CA SER A 31 1.38 28.44 -18.46
C SER A 31 0.04 29.08 -18.85
N LEU A 32 -0.63 29.74 -17.91
CA LEU A 32 -2.01 30.25 -18.02
C LEU A 32 -3.03 29.16 -18.43
N ALA A 33 -2.64 27.89 -18.34
CA ALA A 33 -3.50 26.76 -18.64
C ALA A 33 -4.33 26.37 -17.42
N TYR A 34 -5.47 25.72 -17.67
CA TYR A 34 -6.27 25.12 -16.59
C TYR A 34 -5.50 23.99 -15.90
N SER A 35 -5.61 23.96 -14.57
CA SER A 35 -5.03 22.94 -13.72
C SER A 35 -5.78 21.61 -13.91
N PRO A 36 -5.07 20.49 -14.14
CA PRO A 36 -5.70 19.19 -14.23
C PRO A 36 -6.50 18.87 -12.97
N ALA A 37 -7.56 18.06 -13.12
CA ALA A 37 -8.42 17.66 -12.01
C ALA A 37 -7.63 17.12 -10.80
N HIS A 38 -6.57 16.33 -11.04
CA HIS A 38 -5.70 15.82 -9.99
C HIS A 38 -5.08 16.95 -9.14
N SER A 39 -4.47 17.94 -9.77
CA SER A 39 -3.80 19.06 -9.10
C SER A 39 -4.80 19.95 -8.35
N SER A 40 -6.00 20.14 -8.88
CA SER A 40 -7.05 20.99 -8.28
C SER A 40 -7.68 20.38 -7.03
N THR A 41 -7.71 19.03 -6.90
CA THR A 41 -8.37 18.37 -5.76
C THR A 41 -7.77 18.73 -4.39
N SER A 42 -6.46 18.99 -4.33
CA SER A 42 -5.76 19.36 -3.09
C SER A 42 -6.13 20.77 -2.63
N GLY A 43 -6.14 21.74 -3.56
CA GLY A 43 -6.58 23.11 -3.32
C GLY A 43 -8.04 23.18 -2.87
N LEU A 44 -8.93 22.48 -3.58
CA LEU A 44 -10.35 22.36 -3.18
C LEU A 44 -10.50 21.70 -1.80
N ALA A 45 -9.69 20.68 -1.48
CA ALA A 45 -9.72 20.06 -0.17
C ALA A 45 -9.27 21.02 0.95
N ALA A 46 -8.26 21.86 0.69
CA ALA A 46 -7.80 22.88 1.63
C ALA A 46 -8.90 23.93 1.87
N LEU A 47 -9.58 24.40 0.82
CA LEU A 47 -10.72 25.32 0.95
C LEU A 47 -11.85 24.70 1.77
N VAL A 48 -12.24 23.46 1.49
CA VAL A 48 -13.26 22.74 2.29
C VAL A 48 -12.84 22.64 3.76
N TRP A 49 -11.56 22.39 4.03
CA TRP A 49 -11.05 22.33 5.41
C TRP A 49 -11.14 23.68 6.12
N VAL A 50 -10.67 24.75 5.49
CA VAL A 50 -10.76 26.12 6.02
C VAL A 50 -12.23 26.53 6.23
N GLY A 51 -13.09 26.28 5.26
CA GLY A 51 -14.52 26.55 5.35
C GLY A 51 -15.16 25.82 6.53
N ARG A 52 -14.83 24.55 6.76
CA ARG A 52 -15.33 23.78 7.93
C ARG A 52 -14.90 24.40 9.25
N LEU A 53 -13.64 24.84 9.37
CA LEU A 53 -13.15 25.49 10.60
C LEU A 53 -13.86 26.83 10.84
N LEU A 54 -14.01 27.64 9.79
CA LEU A 54 -14.72 28.92 9.88
C LEU A 54 -16.20 28.74 10.22
N PHE A 55 -16.88 27.74 9.63
CA PHE A 55 -18.26 27.42 9.98
C PHE A 55 -18.40 26.83 11.39
N LEU A 56 -17.40 26.10 11.88
CA LEU A 56 -17.39 25.61 13.26
C LEU A 56 -17.30 26.78 14.24
N GLU A 57 -16.38 27.73 14.00
CA GLU A 57 -16.27 28.94 14.83
C GLU A 57 -17.52 29.83 14.71
N TYR A 58 -18.08 29.97 13.51
CA TYR A 58 -19.34 30.69 13.28
C TYR A 58 -20.52 30.04 14.05
N ALA A 59 -20.54 28.71 14.13
CA ALA A 59 -21.61 27.98 14.81
C ALA A 59 -21.45 27.97 16.33
N LEU A 60 -20.25 27.67 16.81
CA LEU A 60 -19.93 27.40 18.20
C LEU A 60 -18.59 28.04 18.54
N PRO A 61 -18.54 29.38 18.63
CA PRO A 61 -17.29 30.07 18.88
C PRO A 61 -16.77 29.76 20.28
N VAL A 62 -15.45 29.64 20.43
CA VAL A 62 -14.85 29.31 21.74
C VAL A 62 -15.03 30.48 22.71
N TYR A 63 -14.91 31.71 22.21
CA TYR A 63 -15.04 32.94 22.99
C TYR A 63 -16.14 33.84 22.42
N SER A 64 -16.65 34.73 23.26
CA SER A 64 -17.61 35.74 22.80
C SER A 64 -16.91 36.80 21.95
N TYR A 65 -17.52 37.20 20.83
CA TYR A 65 -17.06 38.34 20.04
C TYR A 65 -17.89 39.57 20.37
N THR A 66 -17.36 40.44 21.23
CA THR A 66 -18.01 41.70 21.64
C THR A 66 -17.66 42.88 20.75
N THR A 67 -16.65 42.74 19.89
CA THR A 67 -16.16 43.77 18.97
C THR A 67 -16.90 43.81 17.63
N LEU A 68 -17.82 42.87 17.39
CA LEU A 68 -18.66 42.84 16.20
C LEU A 68 -19.88 43.75 16.38
N ALA A 69 -20.48 44.17 15.26
CA ALA A 69 -21.70 45.00 15.26
C ALA A 69 -22.86 44.39 16.08
N TYR A 70 -22.87 43.05 16.22
CA TYR A 70 -23.73 42.33 17.14
C TYR A 70 -22.89 41.40 18.00
N ILE A 71 -23.18 41.36 19.31
CA ILE A 71 -22.49 40.46 20.23
C ILE A 71 -22.70 39.02 19.76
N TRP A 72 -21.61 38.33 19.46
CA TRP A 72 -21.65 36.92 19.17
C TRP A 72 -21.32 36.12 20.42
N PRO A 73 -22.27 35.34 20.97
CA PRO A 73 -22.05 34.65 22.22
C PRO A 73 -21.11 33.44 22.06
N SER A 74 -20.36 33.12 23.12
CA SER A 74 -19.57 31.88 23.21
C SER A 74 -20.45 30.63 23.17
N ARG A 75 -19.85 29.49 22.79
CA ARG A 75 -20.55 28.20 22.65
C ARG A 75 -21.32 27.77 23.91
N ASP A 76 -20.86 28.17 25.09
CA ASP A 76 -21.44 27.78 26.38
C ASP A 76 -22.76 28.51 26.69
N ARG A 77 -23.08 29.57 25.93
CA ARG A 77 -24.35 30.30 26.07
C ARG A 77 -25.49 29.71 25.24
N TYR A 78 -25.22 28.78 24.32
CA TYR A 78 -26.28 28.13 23.55
C TYR A 78 -26.88 26.98 24.36
N LEU A 79 -28.22 26.96 24.44
CA LEU A 79 -28.96 25.91 25.17
C LEU A 79 -28.63 24.49 24.68
N SER A 80 -28.45 24.33 23.37
CA SER A 80 -28.01 23.09 22.74
C SER A 80 -26.99 23.39 21.65
N GLN A 81 -25.72 23.09 21.94
CA GLN A 81 -24.64 23.22 20.97
C GLN A 81 -24.86 22.33 19.72
N PRO A 82 -25.33 21.06 19.86
CA PRO A 82 -25.65 20.23 18.71
C PRO A 82 -26.72 20.83 17.80
N ASP A 83 -27.79 21.40 18.35
CA ASP A 83 -28.86 21.98 17.54
C ASP A 83 -28.40 23.24 16.83
N ARG A 84 -27.64 24.11 17.53
CA ARG A 84 -27.03 25.29 16.93
C ARG A 84 -26.14 24.92 15.74
N LEU A 85 -25.27 23.92 15.92
CA LEU A 85 -24.43 23.41 14.85
C LEU A 85 -25.26 22.83 13.70
N ASN A 86 -26.32 22.08 14.01
CA ASN A 86 -27.14 21.41 13.01
C ASN A 86 -27.90 22.40 12.11
N VAL A 87 -28.38 23.53 12.66
CA VAL A 87 -29.02 24.61 11.89
C VAL A 87 -28.07 25.14 10.81
N ILE A 88 -26.83 25.44 11.20
CA ILE A 88 -25.82 25.99 10.29
C ILE A 88 -25.34 24.92 9.31
N ARG A 89 -25.10 23.70 9.80
CA ARG A 89 -24.67 22.57 8.97
C ARG A 89 -25.69 22.29 7.88
N LYS A 90 -26.99 22.23 8.22
CA LYS A 90 -28.07 21.98 7.25
C LYS A 90 -28.16 23.06 6.20
N LYS A 91 -27.98 24.32 6.60
CA LYS A 91 -28.07 25.46 5.69
C LYS A 91 -26.89 25.57 4.73
N TYR A 92 -25.65 25.39 5.21
CA TYR A 92 -24.46 25.76 4.44
C TYR A 92 -23.50 24.61 4.11
N LEU A 93 -23.50 23.51 4.89
CA LEU A 93 -22.45 22.49 4.79
C LEU A 93 -22.91 21.18 4.13
N ILE A 94 -24.20 21.07 3.79
CA ILE A 94 -24.75 19.90 3.11
C ILE A 94 -24.40 19.93 1.62
N ARG A 95 -24.12 18.74 1.08
CA ARG A 95 -23.88 18.51 -0.34
C ARG A 95 -25.12 18.87 -1.17
N GLY A 96 -24.93 19.60 -2.27
CA GLY A 96 -26.03 20.04 -3.14
C GLY A 96 -26.73 21.33 -2.70
N CYS A 97 -26.33 21.96 -1.58
CA CYS A 97 -26.81 23.29 -1.25
C CYS A 97 -26.24 24.34 -2.22
N TYR A 98 -27.07 25.26 -2.72
CA TYR A 98 -26.67 26.44 -3.49
C TYR A 98 -25.94 27.47 -2.61
N THR A 99 -24.75 27.08 -2.18
CA THR A 99 -23.86 27.85 -1.32
C THR A 99 -22.43 27.64 -1.80
N PRO A 100 -21.51 28.58 -1.53
CA PRO A 100 -20.13 28.44 -1.97
C PRO A 100 -19.47 27.16 -1.46
N PHE A 101 -19.80 26.75 -0.24
CA PHE A 101 -19.29 25.49 0.31
C PHE A 101 -19.83 24.27 -0.43
N GLY A 102 -21.13 24.24 -0.72
CA GLY A 102 -21.76 23.17 -1.52
C GLY A 102 -21.14 23.05 -2.92
N GLU A 103 -20.94 24.18 -3.60
CA GLU A 103 -20.31 24.25 -4.92
C GLU A 103 -18.88 23.70 -4.91
N ILE A 104 -18.05 24.11 -3.95
CA ILE A 104 -16.66 23.60 -3.81
C ILE A 104 -16.67 22.08 -3.53
N VAL A 105 -17.64 21.58 -2.77
CA VAL A 105 -17.79 20.13 -2.50
C VAL A 105 -18.17 19.39 -3.78
N GLU A 106 -19.09 19.90 -4.59
CA GLU A 106 -19.46 19.30 -5.88
C GLU A 106 -18.29 19.34 -6.87
N LEU A 107 -17.60 20.47 -7.01
CA LEU A 107 -16.41 20.61 -7.85
C LEU A 107 -15.33 19.59 -7.45
N LYS A 108 -15.10 19.41 -6.15
CA LYS A 108 -14.15 18.43 -5.64
C LYS A 108 -14.60 16.99 -5.92
N ALA A 109 -15.89 16.69 -5.80
CA ALA A 109 -16.43 15.37 -6.11
C ALA A 109 -16.32 15.07 -7.61
N PHE A 110 -16.62 16.05 -8.45
CA PHE A 110 -16.48 15.99 -9.90
C PHE A 110 -15.02 15.77 -10.31
N ALA A 111 -14.08 16.57 -9.79
CA ALA A 111 -12.65 16.40 -10.03
C ALA A 111 -12.15 15.02 -9.61
N LYS A 112 -12.60 14.49 -8.46
CA LYS A 112 -12.29 13.11 -8.04
C LYS A 112 -12.82 12.05 -9.02
N SER A 113 -13.99 12.27 -9.62
CA SER A 113 -14.54 11.35 -10.62
C SER A 113 -13.69 11.31 -11.89
N ILE A 114 -13.09 12.44 -12.28
CA ILE A 114 -12.16 12.54 -13.41
C ILE A 114 -10.87 11.80 -13.06
N VAL A 115 -10.26 12.10 -11.91
CA VAL A 115 -9.03 11.43 -11.44
C VAL A 115 -9.19 9.91 -11.36
N LYS A 116 -10.37 9.42 -10.95
CA LYS A 116 -10.65 7.98 -10.92
C LYS A 116 -10.70 7.34 -12.31
N ARG A 117 -11.16 8.08 -13.33
CA ARG A 117 -11.29 7.60 -14.71
C ARG A 117 -9.99 7.72 -15.50
N GLU A 118 -9.31 8.85 -15.39
CA GLU A 118 -8.08 9.16 -16.13
C GLU A 118 -6.82 8.60 -15.45
N GLY A 119 -6.90 8.33 -14.16
CA GLY A 119 -5.75 7.92 -13.35
C GLY A 119 -4.96 9.12 -12.81
N THR A 120 -3.93 8.81 -12.02
CA THR A 120 -3.02 9.81 -11.49
C THR A 120 -1.89 10.04 -12.50
N PRO A 121 -1.50 11.30 -12.80
CA PRO A 121 -0.38 11.58 -13.69
C PRO A 121 0.91 10.86 -13.24
N GLY A 122 1.68 10.37 -14.22
CA GLY A 122 2.99 9.77 -13.95
C GLY A 122 3.93 10.81 -13.34
N ASN A 123 4.52 10.47 -12.19
CA ASN A 123 5.50 11.33 -11.48
C ASN A 123 6.87 10.65 -11.35
N LEU A 124 7.05 9.51 -12.02
CA LEU A 124 8.25 8.69 -11.92
C LEU A 124 8.62 8.12 -13.28
N SER A 125 9.89 8.22 -13.64
CA SER A 125 10.49 7.52 -14.78
C SER A 125 11.66 6.68 -14.30
N TRP A 126 11.81 5.48 -14.88
CA TRP A 126 13.01 4.67 -14.70
C TRP A 126 13.97 4.94 -15.83
N ASP A 127 15.26 4.95 -15.53
CA ASP A 127 16.28 4.92 -16.57
C ASP A 127 16.22 3.55 -17.30
N PRO A 128 16.64 3.46 -18.58
CA PRO A 128 16.53 2.23 -19.37
C PRO A 128 17.23 1.02 -18.74
N ASP A 129 18.34 1.27 -18.02
CA ASP A 129 19.09 0.26 -17.27
C ASP A 129 18.34 -0.30 -16.05
N GLY A 130 17.31 0.39 -15.57
CA GLY A 130 16.60 0.08 -14.34
C GLY A 130 17.40 0.32 -13.05
N GLN A 131 18.60 0.88 -13.13
CA GLN A 131 19.49 1.12 -11.98
C GLN A 131 19.28 2.49 -11.34
N SER A 132 18.54 3.37 -12.02
CA SER A 132 18.17 4.68 -11.51
C SER A 132 16.72 5.01 -11.82
N LEU A 133 16.13 5.88 -11.00
CA LEU A 133 14.78 6.42 -11.22
C LEU A 133 14.74 7.91 -10.91
N THR A 134 13.94 8.65 -11.65
CA THR A 134 13.72 10.08 -11.47
C THR A 134 12.30 10.33 -10.97
N ILE A 135 12.16 11.09 -9.88
CA ILE A 135 10.88 11.50 -9.31
C ILE A 135 10.66 13.01 -9.51
N GLY A 136 9.49 13.38 -10.02
CA GLY A 136 9.13 14.78 -10.25
C GLY A 136 10.06 15.46 -11.26
N ARG A 137 10.35 16.74 -11.02
CA ARG A 137 11.11 17.61 -11.94
C ARG A 137 12.64 17.49 -11.78
N ASN A 138 13.21 16.28 -11.74
CA ASN A 138 14.67 15.97 -11.68
C ASN A 138 15.25 15.52 -10.34
N ARG A 139 14.51 14.80 -9.48
CA ARG A 139 15.13 14.12 -8.34
C ARG A 139 15.56 12.72 -8.74
N LYS A 140 16.84 12.54 -9.07
CA LYS A 140 17.40 11.25 -9.46
C LYS A 140 17.78 10.44 -8.23
N PHE A 141 17.44 9.15 -8.24
CA PHE A 141 17.78 8.17 -7.21
C PHE A 141 18.52 7.03 -7.90
N ARG A 142 19.74 6.73 -7.44
CA ARG A 142 20.46 5.54 -7.87
C ARG A 142 20.20 4.41 -6.88
N LEU A 143 20.09 3.19 -7.38
CA LEU A 143 19.92 2.01 -6.52
C LEU A 143 21.16 1.76 -5.66
N SER A 144 22.36 2.06 -6.16
CA SER A 144 23.61 1.99 -5.37
C SER A 144 23.58 2.92 -4.16
N GLU A 145 23.22 4.20 -4.36
CA GLU A 145 23.06 5.19 -3.28
C GLU A 145 22.03 4.71 -2.24
N PHE A 146 20.96 4.04 -2.70
CA PHE A 146 19.91 3.49 -1.85
C PHE A 146 20.44 2.40 -0.90
N CYS A 147 21.19 1.45 -1.44
CA CYS A 147 21.75 0.34 -0.66
C CYS A 147 22.90 0.79 0.23
N GLU A 148 23.75 1.69 -0.27
CA GLU A 148 24.82 2.32 0.51
C GLU A 148 24.24 3.09 1.70
N THR A 149 23.20 3.90 1.48
CA THR A 149 22.53 4.63 2.56
C THR A 149 21.92 3.68 3.59
N HIS A 150 21.33 2.56 3.16
CA HIS A 150 20.78 1.54 4.05
C HIS A 150 21.85 0.97 5.00
N ARG A 151 23.03 0.60 4.49
CA ARG A 151 24.15 0.12 5.33
C ARG A 151 24.74 1.24 6.19
N LYS A 152 24.97 2.41 5.60
CA LYS A 152 25.55 3.60 6.25
C LYS A 152 24.82 3.93 7.54
N VAL A 153 23.48 3.98 7.52
CA VAL A 153 22.70 4.37 8.71
C VAL A 153 22.73 3.31 9.83
N ILE A 154 22.80 2.02 9.49
CA ILE A 154 22.93 0.93 10.49
C ILE A 154 24.30 1.03 11.15
N LYS A 155 25.36 1.17 10.35
CA LYS A 155 26.74 1.36 10.82
C LYS A 155 26.88 2.58 11.73
N LEU A 156 26.32 3.73 11.34
CA LEU A 156 26.35 4.95 12.15
C LEU A 156 25.65 4.77 13.51
N VAL A 157 24.55 4.01 13.57
CA VAL A 157 23.90 3.68 14.86
C VAL A 157 24.80 2.77 15.69
N GLN A 158 25.38 1.73 15.10
CA GLN A 158 26.31 0.82 15.81
C GLN A 158 27.51 1.58 16.38
N GLU A 159 28.18 2.39 15.56
CA GLU A 159 29.32 3.20 15.96
C GLU A 159 28.96 4.16 17.09
N ARG A 160 27.83 4.87 16.99
CA ARG A 160 27.38 5.81 18.03
C ARG A 160 26.99 5.08 19.31
N VAL A 161 26.33 3.92 19.23
CA VAL A 161 26.03 3.09 20.41
C VAL A 161 27.33 2.62 21.05
N ASN A 162 28.29 2.12 20.29
CA ASN A 162 29.58 1.65 20.80
C ASN A 162 30.39 2.78 21.46
N GLU A 163 30.44 3.97 20.83
CA GLU A 163 31.03 5.19 21.42
C GLU A 163 30.40 5.50 22.77
N MET A 164 29.06 5.47 22.86
CA MET A 164 28.30 5.80 24.07
C MET A 164 28.32 4.70 25.14
N MET A 165 28.66 3.45 24.78
CA MET A 165 28.88 2.37 25.74
C MET A 165 30.23 2.49 26.44
N LEU A 166 31.13 3.39 26.02
CA LEU A 166 32.41 3.66 26.69
C LEU A 166 33.27 2.39 26.85
N GLY A 167 33.21 1.49 25.86
CA GLY A 167 33.86 0.18 25.89
C GLY A 167 33.31 -0.77 26.96
N LEU A 168 32.12 -0.52 27.52
CA LEU A 168 31.42 -1.48 28.36
C LEU A 168 30.84 -2.57 27.46
N GLU A 169 31.31 -3.80 27.66
CA GLU A 169 30.73 -4.97 27.02
C GLU A 169 29.61 -5.50 27.90
N VAL A 170 28.40 -5.51 27.34
CA VAL A 170 27.23 -6.14 27.94
C VAL A 170 26.78 -7.19 26.95
N ASP A 171 26.87 -8.45 27.37
CA ASP A 171 26.35 -9.58 26.62
C ASP A 171 24.84 -9.65 26.85
N ILE A 172 24.08 -9.35 25.80
CA ILE A 172 22.63 -9.44 25.81
C ILE A 172 22.26 -10.42 24.72
N ASN A 173 21.82 -11.62 25.11
CA ASN A 173 21.31 -12.58 24.15
C ASN A 173 19.95 -12.11 23.62
N ALA A 174 19.97 -11.48 22.44
CA ALA A 174 18.77 -10.98 21.79
C ALA A 174 17.72 -12.08 21.55
N ASP A 175 18.14 -13.33 21.32
CA ASP A 175 17.20 -14.42 21.01
C ASP A 175 16.37 -14.84 22.22
N GLU A 176 16.85 -14.57 23.44
CA GLU A 176 16.16 -14.89 24.69
C GLU A 176 15.18 -13.81 25.13
N ILE A 177 15.21 -12.62 24.52
CA ILE A 177 14.31 -11.52 24.88
C ILE A 177 12.86 -11.88 24.56
N GLN A 178 12.04 -11.89 25.61
CA GLN A 178 10.61 -12.17 25.53
C GLN A 178 9.80 -10.87 25.50
N ASP A 179 8.71 -10.87 24.72
CA ASP A 179 7.76 -9.77 24.70
C ASP A 179 6.31 -10.27 24.63
N ASP A 180 5.43 -9.58 25.34
CA ASP A 180 3.98 -9.77 25.37
C ASP A 180 3.30 -8.66 24.55
N LEU A 181 2.80 -9.04 23.38
CA LEU A 181 2.15 -8.13 22.45
C LEU A 181 0.73 -7.72 22.90
N THR A 182 0.19 -8.36 23.93
CA THR A 182 -1.18 -8.16 24.44
C THR A 182 -1.22 -7.31 25.71
N CYS A 183 -0.11 -7.21 26.44
CA CYS A 183 -0.04 -6.44 27.67
C CYS A 183 -0.39 -4.96 27.44
N ARG A 184 -1.40 -4.47 28.18
CA ARG A 184 -1.87 -3.08 28.15
C ARG A 184 -1.49 -2.27 29.39
N LYS A 185 -0.69 -2.84 30.30
CA LYS A 185 -0.29 -2.15 31.53
C LYS A 185 0.48 -0.88 31.19
N ALA A 186 0.06 0.26 31.73
CA ALA A 186 0.75 1.53 31.55
C ALA A 186 2.18 1.45 32.14
N GLY A 187 3.14 2.03 31.44
CA GLY A 187 4.55 1.97 31.80
C GLY A 187 5.24 0.64 31.48
N TRP A 188 4.56 -0.31 30.82
CA TRP A 188 5.13 -1.62 30.48
C TRP A 188 5.76 -1.67 29.08
N SER A 189 6.88 -2.38 28.96
CA SER A 189 7.57 -2.78 27.73
C SER A 189 8.50 -3.97 28.04
N PHE A 190 9.01 -4.67 27.03
CA PHE A 190 9.96 -5.78 27.23
C PHE A 190 11.23 -5.36 28.01
N VAL A 191 11.69 -4.11 27.86
CA VAL A 191 12.83 -3.57 28.64
C VAL A 191 12.53 -3.53 30.14
N ARG A 192 11.26 -3.38 30.52
CA ARG A 192 10.80 -3.31 31.91
C ARG A 192 10.23 -4.63 32.41
N ASP A 193 10.26 -5.67 31.59
CA ASP A 193 9.88 -7.01 32.02
C ASP A 193 11.02 -7.61 32.84
N ARG A 194 10.69 -8.10 34.04
CA ARG A 194 11.65 -8.74 34.94
C ARG A 194 12.29 -9.97 34.30
N LYS A 195 11.57 -10.68 33.43
CA LYS A 195 12.07 -11.88 32.74
C LYS A 195 13.27 -11.62 31.83
N ASN A 196 13.45 -10.38 31.36
CA ASN A 196 14.53 -10.03 30.46
C ASN A 196 15.75 -9.45 31.19
N GLU A 197 15.66 -9.18 32.50
CA GLU A 197 16.77 -8.67 33.31
C GLU A 197 17.44 -7.37 32.79
N LEU A 198 16.72 -6.59 31.98
CA LEU A 198 17.23 -5.37 31.32
C LEU A 198 17.09 -4.08 32.15
N ALA A 199 16.23 -4.08 33.17
CA ALA A 199 15.81 -2.85 33.84
C ALA A 199 16.95 -2.11 34.57
N ASP A 200 17.92 -2.87 35.10
CA ASP A 200 19.03 -2.35 35.90
C ASP A 200 20.37 -2.36 35.15
N SER A 201 20.42 -2.85 33.90
CA SER A 201 21.66 -2.96 33.11
C SER A 201 22.34 -1.61 32.84
N TRP A 202 21.60 -0.51 32.92
CA TRP A 202 22.16 0.84 32.78
C TRP A 202 23.07 1.26 33.94
N THR A 203 22.91 0.64 35.13
CA THR A 203 23.69 1.00 36.33
C THR A 203 25.18 0.70 36.16
N MET A 204 25.52 -0.38 35.46
CA MET A 204 26.91 -0.72 35.10
C MET A 204 27.58 0.39 34.30
N LEU A 205 26.84 1.01 33.36
CA LEU A 205 27.34 2.12 32.57
C LEU A 205 27.42 3.41 33.41
N ALA A 206 26.49 3.61 34.35
CA ALA A 206 26.51 4.72 35.29
C ALA A 206 27.74 4.66 36.22
N ASP A 207 28.08 3.49 36.75
CA ASP A 207 29.29 3.30 37.56
C ASP A 207 30.56 3.52 36.75
N LYS A 208 30.57 3.07 35.48
CA LYS A 208 31.68 3.30 34.56
C LYS A 208 31.95 4.77 34.29
N LEU A 209 30.96 5.67 34.40
CA LEU A 209 31.18 7.11 34.25
C LEU A 209 32.23 7.65 35.23
N ARG A 210 32.37 7.04 36.42
CA ARG A 210 33.31 7.51 37.46
C ARG A 210 34.77 7.38 37.06
N SER A 211 35.10 6.41 36.22
CA SER A 211 36.47 6.09 35.81
C SER A 211 36.73 6.27 34.31
N SER A 212 35.74 6.78 33.57
CA SER A 212 35.82 6.95 32.11
C SER A 212 35.65 8.41 31.70
N GLY A 213 35.91 8.65 30.42
CA GLY A 213 35.70 9.93 29.79
C GLY A 213 34.96 9.79 28.47
N PHE A 214 34.49 10.91 27.96
CA PHE A 214 33.86 11.01 26.65
C PHE A 214 34.62 12.03 25.80
N ARG A 215 35.07 11.59 24.62
CA ARG A 215 35.85 12.42 23.68
C ARG A 215 37.05 13.10 24.32
N GLY A 216 37.80 12.34 25.15
CA GLY A 216 39.04 12.78 25.78
C GLY A 216 38.88 13.58 27.08
N LYS A 217 37.65 13.82 27.56
CA LYS A 217 37.40 14.53 28.83
C LYS A 217 36.70 13.61 29.85
N PRO A 218 37.08 13.64 31.14
CA PRO A 218 36.44 12.80 32.17
C PRO A 218 35.02 13.28 32.48
N PHE A 219 34.14 12.35 32.91
CA PHE A 219 32.80 12.72 33.40
C PHE A 219 32.82 13.28 34.81
N VAL A 220 33.77 12.83 35.64
CA VAL A 220 33.90 13.22 37.05
C VAL A 220 35.34 13.63 37.31
N GLN A 221 35.55 14.75 38.01
CA GLN A 221 36.85 15.16 38.52
C GLN A 221 36.73 15.33 40.04
N GLY A 222 37.42 14.48 40.80
CA GLY A 222 37.20 14.39 42.24
C GLY A 222 35.79 13.89 42.56
N THR A 223 34.95 14.74 43.13
CA THR A 223 33.52 14.47 43.42
C THR A 223 32.57 15.15 42.45
N ASP A 224 33.07 16.02 41.57
CA ASP A 224 32.24 16.94 40.79
C ASP A 224 32.03 16.43 39.36
N TRP A 225 30.76 16.40 38.96
CA TRP A 225 30.36 16.11 37.58
C TRP A 225 30.81 17.22 36.64
N GLN A 226 31.47 16.83 35.55
CA GLN A 226 31.95 17.75 34.54
C GLN A 226 30.82 18.12 33.58
N ASN A 227 30.27 19.33 33.73
CA ASN A 227 29.13 19.82 32.95
C ASN A 227 29.36 19.72 31.44
N ASP A 228 30.55 20.08 30.95
CA ASP A 228 30.89 20.04 29.52
C ASP A 228 30.84 18.61 28.95
N THR A 229 31.48 17.66 29.65
CA THR A 229 31.52 16.24 29.23
C THR A 229 30.11 15.64 29.27
N CYS A 230 29.36 15.92 30.34
CA CYS A 230 28.00 15.44 30.50
C CYS A 230 27.07 16.00 29.42
N THR A 231 27.19 17.29 29.10
CA THR A 231 26.41 17.94 28.03
C THR A 231 26.79 17.36 26.66
N ALA A 232 28.07 17.17 26.38
CA ALA A 232 28.53 16.53 25.14
C ALA A 232 27.98 15.10 24.97
N TYR A 233 27.86 14.34 26.06
CA TYR A 233 27.25 13.01 26.04
C TYR A 233 25.73 13.06 25.82
N LEU A 234 25.04 14.03 26.43
CA LEU A 234 23.60 14.27 26.18
C LEU A 234 23.34 14.65 24.72
N ASP A 235 24.17 15.53 24.14
CA ASP A 235 24.11 15.91 22.73
C ASP A 235 24.35 14.73 21.80
N ALA A 236 25.32 13.86 22.14
CA ALA A 236 25.55 12.62 21.42
C ALA A 236 24.32 11.68 21.46
N GLY A 237 23.58 11.68 22.58
CA GLY A 237 22.30 10.98 22.73
C GLY A 237 21.17 11.57 21.86
N LEU A 238 21.11 12.90 21.72
CA LEU A 238 20.17 13.55 20.79
C LEU A 238 20.47 13.17 19.34
N ASP A 239 21.74 13.12 18.96
CA ASP A 239 22.17 12.65 17.64
C ASP A 239 21.88 11.17 17.42
N LEU A 240 22.11 10.31 18.43
CA LEU A 240 21.74 8.90 18.37
C LEU A 240 20.22 8.73 18.16
N SER A 241 19.39 9.56 18.78
CA SER A 241 17.94 9.57 18.53
C SER A 241 17.60 9.91 17.07
N LYS A 242 18.30 10.88 16.46
CA LYS A 242 18.13 11.21 15.03
C LYS A 242 18.54 10.04 14.13
N LEU A 243 19.69 9.42 14.42
CA LEU A 243 20.18 8.25 13.70
C LEU A 243 19.23 7.05 13.84
N THR A 244 18.70 6.83 15.05
CA THR A 244 17.73 5.77 15.35
C THR A 244 16.46 5.94 14.52
N PHE A 245 15.96 7.17 14.35
CA PHE A 245 14.86 7.46 13.44
C PHE A 245 15.19 7.08 12.00
N ALA A 246 16.32 7.57 11.48
CA ALA A 246 16.71 7.32 10.10
C ALA A 246 16.93 5.83 9.84
N ALA A 247 17.72 5.14 10.67
CA ALA A 247 18.00 3.72 10.55
C ALA A 247 16.72 2.88 10.59
N SER A 248 15.81 3.15 11.53
CA SER A 248 14.51 2.48 11.58
C SER A 248 13.69 2.70 10.31
N HIS A 249 13.74 3.91 9.75
CA HIS A 249 12.98 4.28 8.55
C HIS A 249 13.54 3.67 7.25
N PHE A 250 14.87 3.58 7.14
CA PHE A 250 15.57 3.07 5.96
C PHE A 250 15.66 1.55 5.90
N SER A 251 15.65 0.89 7.07
CA SER A 251 15.98 -0.54 7.16
C SER A 251 14.84 -1.46 7.59
N GLY A 252 13.77 -0.92 8.18
CA GLY A 252 12.62 -1.70 8.66
C GLY A 252 11.70 -2.29 7.58
N GLY A 253 12.12 -2.34 6.31
CA GLY A 253 11.26 -2.71 5.19
C GLY A 253 10.63 -1.50 4.50
N LEU A 254 9.39 -1.67 4.00
CA LEU A 254 8.70 -0.61 3.27
C LEU A 254 8.37 0.59 4.17
N PRO A 255 8.82 1.81 3.84
CA PRO A 255 8.74 2.96 4.75
C PRO A 255 7.30 3.39 5.08
N GLY A 256 7.05 3.66 6.37
CA GLY A 256 5.79 4.24 6.86
C GLY A 256 5.61 5.71 6.45
N ARG A 257 4.44 6.31 6.71
CA ARG A 257 4.32 7.77 6.54
C ARG A 257 5.04 8.48 7.68
N GLY A 258 5.56 9.68 7.41
CA GLY A 258 6.24 10.48 8.43
C GLY A 258 5.43 10.69 9.72
N THR A 259 4.12 10.90 9.61
CA THR A 259 3.22 11.04 10.76
C THR A 259 3.01 9.75 11.56
N GLU A 260 3.12 8.59 10.91
CA GLU A 260 3.03 7.27 11.55
C GLU A 260 4.36 6.92 12.24
N MET A 261 5.49 7.22 11.60
CA MET A 261 6.83 6.96 12.13
C MET A 261 7.19 7.86 13.29
N ALA A 262 6.87 9.15 13.20
CA ALA A 262 7.13 10.15 14.24
C ALA A 262 6.47 9.83 15.59
N THR A 263 5.39 9.05 15.61
CA THR A 263 4.54 8.82 16.80
C THR A 263 4.74 7.44 17.43
N ILE A 264 5.77 6.71 16.99
CA ILE A 264 6.13 5.41 17.56
C ILE A 264 6.49 5.55 19.03
N ARG A 265 5.90 4.70 19.87
CA ARG A 265 6.20 4.59 21.30
C ARG A 265 6.99 3.32 21.60
N TRP A 266 7.89 3.40 22.58
CA TRP A 266 8.64 2.24 23.06
C TRP A 266 8.09 1.67 24.37
N VAL A 267 7.17 2.40 25.04
CA VAL A 267 6.55 2.00 26.29
C VAL A 267 5.05 2.29 26.26
N ASN A 268 4.27 1.43 26.91
CA ASN A 268 2.82 1.59 27.03
C ASN A 268 2.48 2.84 27.86
N THR A 269 1.40 3.51 27.49
CA THR A 269 0.82 4.63 28.26
C THR A 269 -0.60 4.30 28.68
N THR A 270 -1.21 5.15 29.50
CA THR A 270 -2.62 5.02 29.88
C THR A 270 -3.56 5.13 28.67
N LEU A 271 -3.17 5.87 27.63
CA LEU A 271 -3.99 6.16 26.46
C LEU A 271 -3.71 5.24 25.26
N ALA A 272 -2.52 4.63 25.20
CA ALA A 272 -2.11 3.85 24.04
C ALA A 272 -1.10 2.75 24.39
N ILE A 273 -1.24 1.62 23.69
CA ILE A 273 -0.17 0.61 23.65
C ILE A 273 1.02 1.14 22.84
N ARG A 274 2.21 0.62 23.14
CA ARG A 274 3.43 0.94 22.41
C ARG A 274 3.44 0.38 20.99
N ASN A 275 4.45 0.77 20.23
CA ASN A 275 4.67 0.36 18.84
C ASN A 275 5.93 -0.48 18.66
N ILE A 276 6.91 -0.35 19.56
CA ILE A 276 8.12 -1.19 19.56
C ILE A 276 7.85 -2.48 20.35
N PHE A 277 8.10 -3.60 19.69
CA PHE A 277 8.04 -4.94 20.27
C PHE A 277 9.30 -5.72 19.91
N PHE A 278 9.53 -6.84 20.58
CA PHE A 278 10.68 -7.71 20.34
C PHE A 278 10.23 -9.15 20.08
N ARG A 279 10.78 -9.82 19.07
CA ARG A 279 10.48 -11.23 18.77
C ARG A 279 11.59 -11.87 17.94
N GLY A 280 12.07 -13.04 18.36
CA GLY A 280 13.04 -13.84 17.60
C GLY A 280 14.35 -13.10 17.30
N GLY A 281 14.95 -12.48 18.31
CA GLY A 281 16.20 -11.74 18.15
C GLY A 281 16.07 -10.39 17.44
N GLN A 282 14.86 -10.00 17.02
CA GLN A 282 14.64 -8.78 16.25
C GLN A 282 13.63 -7.84 16.91
N MET A 283 13.93 -6.55 16.80
CA MET A 283 13.00 -5.48 17.14
C MET A 283 12.03 -5.28 15.99
N MET A 284 10.76 -5.08 16.30
CA MET A 284 9.70 -4.88 15.33
C MET A 284 8.82 -3.68 15.68
N VAL A 285 8.40 -2.96 14.65
CA VAL A 285 7.50 -1.80 14.74
C VAL A 285 6.10 -2.22 14.29
N ILE A 286 5.13 -2.17 15.20
CA ILE A 286 3.72 -2.45 14.92
C ILE A 286 2.92 -1.14 14.90
N ILE A 287 2.19 -0.91 13.80
CA ILE A 287 1.27 0.23 13.67
C ILE A 287 -0.13 -0.29 13.35
N SER A 288 -1.11 0.12 14.14
CA SER A 288 -2.53 -0.10 13.84
C SER A 288 -3.05 1.03 12.97
N TYR A 289 -3.45 0.72 11.73
CA TYR A 289 -3.99 1.70 10.80
C TYR A 289 -5.52 1.80 10.91
N ASN A 290 -5.99 2.80 11.64
CA ASN A 290 -7.44 3.00 11.85
C ASN A 290 -8.10 3.88 10.77
N LYS A 291 -7.32 4.57 9.92
CA LYS A 291 -7.88 5.48 8.88
C LYS A 291 -8.63 4.72 7.77
N ALA A 292 -8.30 3.45 7.51
CA ALA A 292 -9.06 2.59 6.60
C ALA A 292 -10.42 2.15 7.19
N ARG A 293 -10.64 2.36 8.49
CA ARG A 293 -11.90 2.06 9.17
C ARG A 293 -13.03 2.97 8.68
N ALA A 294 -12.73 4.22 8.31
CA ALA A 294 -13.74 5.15 7.80
C ALA A 294 -14.26 4.79 6.39
N SER A 295 -13.48 4.06 5.58
CA SER A 295 -13.87 3.66 4.23
C SER A 295 -14.28 2.19 4.13
N ASN A 296 -13.73 1.31 4.99
CA ASN A 296 -13.90 -0.14 4.87
C ASN A 296 -14.39 -0.78 6.18
N ASN A 297 -14.53 -0.05 7.28
CA ASN A 297 -14.81 -0.56 8.64
C ASN A 297 -13.76 -1.53 9.25
N TYR A 298 -12.59 -1.68 8.62
CA TYR A 298 -11.49 -2.52 9.12
C TYR A 298 -10.27 -1.70 9.56
N ALA A 299 -9.81 -1.91 10.79
CA ALA A 299 -8.43 -1.63 11.19
C ALA A 299 -7.55 -2.84 10.87
N PHE A 300 -6.35 -2.60 10.37
CA PHE A 300 -5.35 -3.63 10.10
C PHE A 300 -3.98 -3.22 10.67
N TYR A 301 -3.14 -4.22 10.95
CA TYR A 301 -1.79 -4.01 11.45
C TYR A 301 -0.80 -3.89 10.30
N ILE A 302 0.22 -3.07 10.50
CA ILE A 302 1.41 -3.01 9.66
C ILE A 302 2.60 -3.31 10.56
N VAL A 303 3.32 -4.38 10.28
CA VAL A 303 4.52 -4.78 11.04
C VAL A 303 5.76 -4.62 10.17
N ARG A 304 6.85 -4.20 10.81
CA ARG A 304 8.15 -3.97 10.21
C ARG A 304 9.21 -4.55 11.12
N TYR A 305 9.91 -5.58 10.69
CA TYR A 305 11.08 -6.10 11.40
C TYR A 305 12.29 -5.26 11.04
N LEU A 306 13.06 -4.86 12.06
CA LEU A 306 14.34 -4.18 11.89
C LEU A 306 15.44 -5.24 11.70
N PRO A 307 16.52 -4.93 10.96
CA PRO A 307 17.67 -5.83 10.84
C PRO A 307 18.18 -6.26 12.21
N ARG A 308 18.70 -7.49 12.31
CA ARG A 308 19.16 -8.05 13.60
C ARG A 308 20.24 -7.20 14.25
N GLU A 309 21.22 -6.80 13.44
CA GLU A 309 22.30 -5.90 13.84
C GLU A 309 21.80 -4.58 14.43
N LEU A 310 20.85 -3.93 13.76
CA LEU A 310 20.23 -2.71 14.25
C LEU A 310 19.43 -2.97 15.53
N SER A 311 18.73 -4.10 15.60
CA SER A 311 17.91 -4.49 16.76
C SER A 311 18.74 -4.61 18.03
N VAL A 312 19.92 -5.21 17.95
CA VAL A 312 20.86 -5.33 19.08
C VAL A 312 21.36 -3.96 19.54
N SER A 313 21.77 -3.09 18.61
CA SER A 313 22.18 -1.72 18.97
C SER A 313 21.04 -0.92 19.59
N LEU A 314 19.81 -1.04 19.08
CA LEU A 314 18.64 -0.35 19.61
C LEU A 314 18.18 -0.93 20.96
N LEU A 315 18.43 -2.21 21.20
CA LEU A 315 18.21 -2.85 22.50
C LEU A 315 19.12 -2.23 23.57
N LYS A 316 20.43 -2.13 23.30
CA LYS A 316 21.41 -1.44 24.16
C LYS A 316 21.04 0.03 24.35
N TYR A 317 20.61 0.70 23.28
CA TYR A 317 20.14 2.08 23.36
C TYR A 317 18.95 2.23 24.32
N LEU A 318 17.92 1.39 24.21
CA LEU A 318 16.73 1.48 25.05
C LEU A 318 16.95 1.05 26.50
N ALA A 319 17.72 -0.02 26.72
CA ALA A 319 17.93 -0.60 28.05
C ALA A 319 19.02 0.10 28.87
N ILE A 320 20.06 0.64 28.22
CA ILE A 320 21.27 1.11 28.91
C ILE A 320 21.47 2.61 28.69
N ILE A 321 21.66 3.03 27.44
CA ILE A 321 22.05 4.42 27.12
C ILE A 321 20.91 5.39 27.47
N ARG A 322 19.68 5.08 27.08
CA ARG A 322 18.53 5.97 27.26
C ARG A 322 18.22 6.25 28.75
N PRO A 323 18.18 5.25 29.65
CA PRO A 323 18.10 5.50 31.09
C PRO A 323 19.27 6.33 31.63
N LEU A 324 20.50 6.06 31.16
CA LEU A 324 21.69 6.82 31.57
C LEU A 324 21.59 8.29 31.19
N LEU A 325 21.11 8.61 29.98
CA LEU A 325 20.88 10.00 29.57
C LEU A 325 19.91 10.70 30.54
N GLY A 326 18.83 10.01 30.94
CA GLY A 326 17.91 10.52 31.96
C GLY A 326 18.57 10.72 33.32
N PHE A 327 19.48 9.83 33.71
CA PHE A 327 20.27 9.96 34.94
C PHE A 327 21.20 11.19 34.90
N ILE A 328 22.01 11.35 33.86
CA ILE A 328 22.94 12.49 33.70
C ILE A 328 22.16 13.80 33.70
N ALA A 329 21.06 13.89 32.96
CA ALA A 329 20.28 15.11 32.90
C ALA A 329 19.67 15.51 34.25
N ARG A 330 19.30 14.54 35.10
CA ARG A 330 18.86 14.80 36.48
C ARG A 330 20.01 15.30 37.36
N GLN A 331 21.23 14.75 37.21
CA GLN A 331 22.41 15.25 37.93
C GLN A 331 22.71 16.71 37.58
N LEU A 332 22.60 17.07 36.30
CA LEU A 332 22.77 18.44 35.81
C LEU A 332 21.56 19.36 36.07
N LYS A 333 20.49 18.86 36.69
CA LYS A 333 19.23 19.58 36.95
C LYS A 333 18.63 20.23 35.69
N LEU A 334 18.72 19.55 34.54
CA LEU A 334 18.18 20.06 33.27
C LEU A 334 16.66 19.85 33.21
N PRO A 335 15.84 20.93 33.26
CA PRO A 335 14.38 20.81 33.38
C PRO A 335 13.69 20.29 32.12
N HIS A 336 14.35 20.35 30.97
CA HIS A 336 13.78 20.00 29.66
C HIS A 336 13.98 18.53 29.27
N TRP A 337 14.80 17.78 30.03
CA TRP A 337 15.03 16.36 29.75
C TRP A 337 13.98 15.50 30.45
N SER A 338 12.90 15.18 29.73
CA SER A 338 11.81 14.32 30.25
C SER A 338 11.94 12.89 29.73
N ASP A 339 11.53 11.93 30.56
CA ASP A 339 11.38 10.52 30.15
C ASP A 339 10.28 10.40 29.10
N SER A 340 10.66 10.53 27.82
CA SER A 340 9.72 10.47 26.71
C SER A 340 9.27 9.03 26.45
N GLU A 341 7.95 8.84 26.36
CA GLU A 341 7.30 7.59 25.92
C GLU A 341 7.55 7.28 24.43
N PHE A 342 7.92 8.30 23.65
CA PHE A 342 8.12 8.20 22.21
C PHE A 342 9.50 7.65 21.90
N PHE A 343 9.57 6.71 20.97
CA PHE A 343 10.85 6.14 20.54
C PHE A 343 11.76 7.21 19.94
N PHE A 344 11.17 8.17 19.19
CA PHE A 344 11.85 9.32 18.62
C PHE A 344 11.38 10.63 19.30
N PRO A 345 12.03 11.06 20.39
CA PRO A 345 11.71 12.33 21.04
C PRO A 345 11.97 13.53 20.14
N ASP A 346 11.38 14.69 20.48
CA ASP A 346 11.71 15.95 19.82
C ASP A 346 13.14 16.36 20.14
N THR A 347 13.94 16.59 19.11
CA THR A 347 15.35 17.01 19.23
C THR A 347 15.49 18.42 19.80
N CYS A 348 14.42 19.23 19.77
CA CYS A 348 14.43 20.61 20.26
C CYS A 348 13.77 20.78 21.63
N GLY A 349 13.24 19.70 22.24
CA GLY A 349 12.60 19.72 23.55
C GLY A 349 11.29 20.53 23.65
N LYS A 350 10.73 21.02 22.54
CA LYS A 350 9.50 21.85 22.53
C LYS A 350 8.24 21.01 22.42
N LYS A 351 8.33 19.87 21.74
CA LYS A 351 7.25 18.92 21.49
C LYS A 351 7.55 17.59 22.17
N ARG A 352 6.54 16.73 22.27
CA ARG A 352 6.71 15.40 22.88
C ARG A 352 7.45 14.40 21.98
N HIS A 353 7.35 14.58 20.66
CA HIS A 353 7.91 13.68 19.67
C HIS A 353 8.39 14.44 18.43
N LEU A 354 9.24 13.77 17.65
CA LEU A 354 9.76 14.26 16.38
C LEU A 354 8.63 14.71 15.44
N SER A 355 8.73 15.88 14.82
CA SER A 355 7.76 16.31 13.81
C SER A 355 8.13 15.79 12.40
N PRO A 356 7.18 15.66 11.46
CA PRO A 356 7.49 15.28 10.08
C PRO A 356 8.50 16.22 9.39
N ILE A 357 8.54 17.50 9.78
CA ILE A 357 9.49 18.48 9.24
C ILE A 357 10.90 18.15 9.75
N GLN A 358 11.06 17.94 11.05
CA GLN A 358 12.35 17.57 11.65
C GLN A 358 12.84 16.22 11.13
N ALA A 359 11.94 15.24 11.06
CA ALA A 359 12.23 13.93 10.48
C ALA A 359 12.69 14.02 9.01
N SER A 360 12.09 14.91 8.21
CA SER A 360 12.54 15.16 6.84
C SER A 360 13.89 15.90 6.80
N SER A 361 14.19 16.76 7.77
CA SER A 361 15.51 17.39 7.88
C SER A 361 16.57 16.37 8.21
N ILE A 362 16.33 15.48 9.20
CA ILE A 362 17.27 14.41 9.58
C ILE A 362 17.66 13.57 8.36
N ILE A 363 16.68 13.14 7.55
CA ILE A 363 16.95 12.36 6.34
C ILE A 363 17.78 13.18 5.34
N ARG A 364 17.42 14.44 5.11
CA ARG A 364 18.14 15.34 4.19
C ARG A 364 19.57 15.56 4.64
N ASP A 365 19.78 15.75 5.93
CA ASP A 365 21.08 16.04 6.54
C ASP A 365 21.98 14.78 6.51
N LEU A 366 21.40 13.57 6.59
CA LEU A 366 22.11 12.29 6.45
C LEU A 366 22.48 11.92 5.02
N THR A 367 21.74 12.47 4.05
CA THR A 367 21.89 12.21 2.60
C THR A 367 22.39 13.43 1.85
N ARG A 368 23.01 14.39 2.56
CA ARG A 368 23.50 15.66 2.00
C ARG A 368 24.61 15.47 0.97
N ASP A 369 25.33 14.36 1.09
CA ASP A 369 26.43 13.92 0.25
C ASP A 369 25.96 13.29 -1.07
N LEU A 370 24.68 12.93 -1.17
CA LEU A 370 24.10 12.41 -2.40
C LEU A 370 23.85 13.55 -3.40
N ILE A 371 23.85 13.21 -4.69
CA ILE A 371 23.55 14.16 -5.78
C ILE A 371 22.22 14.87 -5.54
N THR A 372 21.23 14.14 -5.01
CA THR A 372 19.96 14.71 -4.58
C THR A 372 19.69 14.29 -3.14
N PRO A 373 19.77 15.22 -2.17
CA PRO A 373 19.40 14.93 -0.79
C PRO A 373 17.93 14.52 -0.67
N TRP A 374 17.68 13.51 0.16
CA TRP A 374 16.36 12.91 0.27
C TRP A 374 15.48 13.58 1.31
N THR A 375 14.19 13.38 1.16
CA THR A 375 13.16 13.78 2.14
C THR A 375 12.35 12.54 2.51
N LEU A 376 11.60 12.60 3.61
CA LEU A 376 10.68 11.51 3.97
C LEU A 376 9.75 11.08 2.82
N SER A 377 9.20 12.07 2.11
CA SER A 377 8.27 11.82 1.02
C SER A 377 8.96 11.19 -0.18
N SER A 378 10.12 11.73 -0.58
CA SER A 378 10.83 11.28 -1.77
C SER A 378 11.46 9.90 -1.58
N TYR A 379 12.05 9.63 -0.41
CA TYR A 379 12.54 8.31 -0.04
C TYR A 379 11.43 7.27 -0.08
N ARG A 380 10.27 7.57 0.55
CA ARG A 380 9.13 6.66 0.53
C ARG A 380 8.65 6.36 -0.90
N GLN A 381 8.58 7.36 -1.77
CA GLN A 381 8.18 7.16 -3.16
C GLN A 381 9.19 6.29 -3.93
N ALA A 382 10.50 6.55 -3.76
CA ALA A 382 11.56 5.76 -4.37
C ALA A 382 11.54 4.30 -3.87
N ALA A 383 11.45 4.09 -2.56
CA ALA A 383 11.37 2.77 -1.96
C ALA A 383 10.17 1.96 -2.48
N LEU A 384 8.99 2.59 -2.59
CA LEU A 384 7.80 1.95 -3.16
C LEU A 384 7.95 1.63 -4.66
N ALA A 385 8.66 2.46 -5.41
CA ALA A 385 8.93 2.20 -6.82
C ALA A 385 9.89 1.01 -7.00
N ILE A 386 10.97 0.98 -6.22
CA ILE A 386 11.92 -0.14 -6.16
C ILE A 386 11.19 -1.43 -5.77
N ALA A 387 10.38 -1.38 -4.72
CA ALA A 387 9.60 -2.54 -4.28
C ALA A 387 8.68 -3.07 -5.38
N LYS A 388 7.97 -2.17 -6.08
CA LYS A 388 7.11 -2.56 -7.22
C LYS A 388 7.88 -3.27 -8.33
N ARG A 389 9.10 -2.82 -8.65
CA ARG A 389 9.89 -3.34 -9.76
C ARG A 389 10.65 -4.63 -9.41
N TYR A 390 11.28 -4.67 -8.25
CA TYR A 390 12.23 -5.74 -7.87
C TYR A 390 11.66 -6.71 -6.85
N ILE A 391 10.95 -6.20 -5.83
CA ILE A 391 10.46 -7.04 -4.72
C ILE A 391 9.18 -7.79 -5.12
N SER A 392 8.29 -7.21 -5.93
CA SER A 392 7.06 -7.90 -6.37
C SER A 392 7.35 -9.25 -7.02
N LYS A 393 8.40 -9.33 -7.84
CA LYS A 393 8.82 -10.58 -8.49
C LYS A 393 9.30 -11.62 -7.48
N LEU A 394 10.01 -11.18 -6.45
CA LEU A 394 10.44 -12.07 -5.37
C LEU A 394 9.22 -12.55 -4.56
N VAL A 395 8.25 -11.67 -4.32
CA VAL A 395 7.00 -11.99 -3.60
C VAL A 395 6.15 -12.99 -4.36
N GLU A 396 6.02 -12.82 -5.68
CA GLU A 396 5.32 -13.77 -6.56
C GLU A 396 5.96 -15.16 -6.54
N ARG A 397 7.30 -15.23 -6.59
CA ARG A 397 8.04 -16.51 -6.50
C ARG A 397 7.85 -17.22 -5.17
N SER A 398 7.78 -16.47 -4.07
CA SER A 398 7.65 -17.02 -2.71
C SER A 398 6.22 -17.42 -2.32
N ASN A 399 5.22 -17.13 -3.18
CA ASN A 399 3.82 -17.53 -3.05
C ASN A 399 3.17 -17.31 -1.66
N PHE A 400 3.16 -16.06 -1.21
CA PHE A 400 2.76 -15.68 0.15
C PHE A 400 1.28 -15.85 0.53
N TYR A 401 0.36 -15.93 -0.45
CA TYR A 401 -1.07 -15.69 -0.19
C TYR A 401 -2.00 -16.86 -0.52
N CYS A 402 -1.51 -17.87 -1.23
CA CYS A 402 -2.36 -18.98 -1.65
C CYS A 402 -1.49 -20.18 -1.90
N PRO A 403 -1.67 -21.30 -1.20
CA PRO A 403 -1.06 -22.53 -1.66
C PRO A 403 -1.53 -22.82 -3.08
N THR A 404 -0.65 -22.92 -4.06
CA THR A 404 -1.07 -23.25 -5.44
C THR A 404 -1.34 -24.73 -5.60
N GLU A 405 -0.64 -25.56 -4.83
CA GLU A 405 -0.69 -27.02 -4.91
C GLU A 405 -1.68 -27.62 -3.91
N ALA A 406 -2.33 -28.73 -4.29
CA ALA A 406 -3.24 -29.48 -3.42
C ALA A 406 -2.53 -30.14 -2.23
N THR A 407 -1.21 -30.36 -2.34
CA THR A 407 -0.33 -30.97 -1.35
C THR A 407 0.05 -30.03 -0.20
N ASN A 408 -0.28 -28.74 -0.27
CA ASN A 408 0.09 -27.82 0.78
C ASN A 408 -0.75 -28.07 2.05
N PRO A 409 -0.11 -28.25 3.22
CA PRO A 409 -0.80 -28.57 4.46
C PRO A 409 -1.94 -27.61 4.82
N ILE A 410 -1.78 -26.31 4.57
CA ILE A 410 -2.84 -25.31 4.87
C ILE A 410 -4.08 -25.54 3.99
N ARG A 411 -3.90 -25.92 2.72
CA ARG A 411 -5.02 -26.27 1.85
C ARG A 411 -5.68 -27.58 2.27
N MET A 412 -4.88 -28.57 2.67
CA MET A 412 -5.39 -29.84 3.20
C MET A 412 -6.19 -29.63 4.48
N PHE A 413 -5.68 -28.83 5.42
CA PHE A 413 -6.39 -28.49 6.67
C PHE A 413 -7.66 -27.68 6.39
N ALA A 414 -7.59 -26.69 5.49
CA ALA A 414 -8.75 -25.88 5.13
C ALA A 414 -9.83 -26.72 4.44
N ALA A 415 -9.45 -27.60 3.50
CA ALA A 415 -10.38 -28.55 2.87
C ALA A 415 -10.97 -29.54 3.89
N GLY A 416 -10.15 -30.10 4.78
CA GLY A 416 -10.59 -30.99 5.86
C GLY A 416 -11.54 -30.31 6.85
N ALA A 417 -11.44 -28.98 7.01
CA ALA A 417 -12.33 -28.17 7.84
C ALA A 417 -13.50 -27.54 7.06
N GLY A 418 -13.66 -27.81 5.75
CA GLY A 418 -14.73 -27.21 4.94
C GLY A 418 -14.61 -25.69 4.77
N HIS A 419 -13.39 -25.15 4.81
CA HIS A 419 -13.13 -23.71 4.82
C HIS A 419 -12.18 -23.30 3.68
N HIS A 420 -12.28 -22.04 3.28
CA HIS A 420 -11.27 -21.42 2.43
C HIS A 420 -9.99 -21.20 3.27
N PRO A 421 -8.75 -21.39 2.74
CA PRO A 421 -7.50 -21.19 3.48
C PRO A 421 -7.42 -19.87 4.26
N ARG A 422 -7.94 -18.79 3.68
CA ARG A 422 -8.08 -17.48 4.33
C ARG A 422 -8.91 -17.52 5.64
N MET A 423 -9.98 -18.30 5.69
CA MET A 423 -10.84 -18.42 6.88
C MET A 423 -10.13 -19.19 8.00
N LEU A 424 -9.36 -20.22 7.66
CA LEU A 424 -8.50 -20.93 8.61
C LEU A 424 -7.52 -19.95 9.29
N LEU A 425 -6.87 -19.08 8.52
CA LEU A 425 -5.87 -18.11 8.99
C LEU A 425 -6.42 -16.92 9.79
N THR A 426 -7.73 -16.69 9.78
CA THR A 426 -8.30 -15.44 10.32
C THR A 426 -9.43 -15.64 11.33
N ALA A 427 -10.05 -16.82 11.40
CA ALA A 427 -11.22 -17.07 12.22
C ALA A 427 -11.08 -18.24 13.21
N TYR A 428 -10.11 -19.14 13.01
CA TYR A 428 -9.94 -20.36 13.83
C TYR A 428 -8.58 -20.40 14.52
N ALA A 429 -8.49 -21.08 15.67
CA ALA A 429 -7.27 -21.26 16.46
C ALA A 429 -6.49 -19.95 16.75
N ILE A 430 -7.22 -18.89 17.13
CA ILE A 430 -6.63 -17.58 17.45
C ILE A 430 -5.76 -17.69 18.71
N ASP A 431 -4.47 -17.43 18.56
CA ASP A 431 -3.51 -17.38 19.64
C ASP A 431 -3.80 -16.19 20.58
N LYS A 432 -4.08 -16.50 21.85
CA LYS A 432 -4.35 -15.52 22.90
C LYS A 432 -3.11 -14.72 23.29
N ALA A 433 -1.90 -15.20 23.00
CA ALA A 433 -0.64 -14.48 23.23
C ALA A 433 -0.41 -13.36 22.20
N LEU A 434 -1.29 -13.23 21.20
CA LEU A 434 -1.20 -12.23 20.14
C LEU A 434 -2.49 -11.41 19.99
N PRO A 435 -2.41 -10.18 19.44
CA PRO A 435 -3.62 -9.43 19.10
C PRO A 435 -4.51 -10.21 18.14
N SER A 436 -5.82 -10.14 18.31
CA SER A 436 -6.81 -10.98 17.60
C SER A 436 -6.76 -10.94 16.07
N ARG A 437 -6.15 -9.90 15.47
CA ARG A 437 -5.94 -9.77 14.01
C ARG A 437 -4.48 -9.72 13.59
N LEU A 438 -3.55 -9.98 14.51
CA LEU A 438 -2.12 -10.09 14.26
C LEU A 438 -1.66 -11.47 14.71
N GLN A 439 -2.10 -12.48 13.99
CA GLN A 439 -1.85 -13.89 14.28
C GLN A 439 -0.48 -14.34 13.71
N PRO A 440 0.05 -15.51 14.13
CA PRO A 440 1.41 -15.93 13.81
C PRO A 440 1.72 -15.91 12.32
N GLU A 441 0.77 -16.29 11.47
CA GLU A 441 0.95 -16.37 10.02
C GLU A 441 1.09 -14.98 9.39
N LEU A 442 0.32 -13.99 9.88
CA LEU A 442 0.47 -12.61 9.43
C LEU A 442 1.81 -12.01 9.89
N LEU A 443 2.27 -12.34 11.11
CA LEU A 443 3.59 -11.93 11.58
C LEU A 443 4.70 -12.54 10.73
N GLU A 444 4.61 -13.82 10.41
CA GLU A 444 5.56 -14.52 9.53
C GLU A 444 5.61 -13.90 8.13
N MET A 445 4.46 -13.50 7.58
CA MET A 445 4.41 -12.77 6.30
C MET A 445 5.15 -11.43 6.38
N TYR A 446 4.96 -10.66 7.46
CA TYR A 446 5.68 -9.40 7.65
C TYR A 446 7.17 -9.59 7.89
N TYR A 447 7.54 -10.63 8.63
CA TYR A 447 8.94 -11.03 8.84
C TYR A 447 9.61 -11.29 7.49
N ARG A 448 9.07 -12.22 6.69
CA ARG A 448 9.61 -12.54 5.36
C ARG A 448 9.67 -11.33 4.44
N LEU A 449 8.65 -10.47 4.42
CA LEU A 449 8.65 -9.25 3.60
C LEU A 449 9.76 -8.28 4.01
N SER A 450 9.95 -8.08 5.32
CA SER A 450 11.03 -7.26 5.86
C SER A 450 12.40 -7.85 5.52
N THR A 451 12.59 -9.15 5.69
CA THR A 451 13.83 -9.86 5.36
C THR A 451 14.15 -9.78 3.87
N MET A 452 13.19 -10.05 2.99
CA MET A 452 13.40 -9.92 1.53
C MET A 452 13.81 -8.51 1.10
N TRP A 453 13.26 -7.48 1.76
CA TRP A 453 13.69 -6.11 1.51
C TRP A 453 15.13 -5.87 1.97
N GLN A 454 15.49 -6.37 3.15
CA GLN A 454 16.83 -6.23 3.72
C GLN A 454 17.87 -6.97 2.88
N ASP A 455 17.62 -8.25 2.57
CA ASP A 455 18.48 -9.10 1.74
C ASP A 455 18.69 -8.50 0.36
N TRP A 456 17.65 -7.95 -0.26
CA TRP A 456 17.79 -7.29 -1.56
C TRP A 456 18.73 -6.09 -1.51
N ASN A 457 18.65 -5.26 -0.45
CA ASN A 457 19.57 -4.13 -0.30
C ASN A 457 21.02 -4.61 -0.12
N GLN A 458 21.23 -5.69 0.63
CA GLN A 458 22.56 -6.26 0.82
C GLN A 458 23.13 -6.88 -0.46
N GLN A 459 22.37 -7.75 -1.13
CA GLN A 459 22.81 -8.46 -2.32
C GLN A 459 23.07 -7.51 -3.50
N TYR A 460 22.23 -6.49 -3.68
CA TYR A 460 22.42 -5.51 -4.75
C TYR A 460 23.71 -4.70 -4.54
N ASP A 461 24.00 -4.34 -3.29
CA ASP A 461 25.22 -3.63 -2.94
C ASP A 461 26.48 -4.46 -3.20
N GLU A 462 26.50 -5.72 -2.76
CA GLU A 462 27.61 -6.65 -2.99
C GLU A 462 27.88 -6.85 -4.49
N GLN A 463 26.82 -6.93 -5.30
CA GLN A 463 26.93 -7.00 -6.77
C GLN A 463 27.58 -5.74 -7.33
N CYS A 464 27.15 -4.56 -6.88
CA CYS A 464 27.75 -3.29 -7.31
C CYS A 464 29.23 -3.19 -6.92
N THR A 465 29.63 -3.63 -5.72
CA THR A 465 31.02 -3.57 -5.26
C THR A 465 31.92 -4.51 -6.06
N ARG A 466 31.47 -5.75 -6.36
CA ARG A 466 32.23 -6.70 -7.18
C ARG A 466 32.48 -6.22 -8.60
N SER A 467 31.57 -5.45 -9.17
CA SER A 467 31.75 -4.82 -10.50
C SER A 467 32.71 -3.62 -10.52
N ILE A 468 33.25 -3.18 -9.38
CA ILE A 468 34.16 -2.02 -9.26
C ILE A 468 35.62 -2.45 -9.03
N GLU A 469 35.90 -3.71 -8.65
CA GLU A 469 37.29 -4.21 -8.59
C GLU A 469 37.88 -4.33 -10.01
N PRO A 470 39.08 -3.79 -10.28
CA PRO A 470 39.72 -3.98 -11.56
C PRO A 470 40.14 -5.44 -11.68
N GLU A 471 39.46 -6.20 -12.53
CA GLU A 471 39.93 -7.51 -12.97
C GLU A 471 41.35 -7.34 -13.54
N THR A 472 42.34 -7.88 -12.83
CA THR A 472 43.65 -8.13 -13.39
C THR A 472 43.48 -9.06 -14.58
N CYS A 473 43.77 -8.53 -15.76
CA CYS A 473 43.74 -9.22 -17.03
C CYS A 473 44.50 -10.55 -16.93
N SER A 474 43.77 -11.66 -17.00
CA SER A 474 44.31 -12.92 -17.48
C SER A 474 43.33 -13.46 -18.50
N HIS A 475 43.84 -13.62 -19.72
CA HIS A 475 43.15 -14.14 -20.88
C HIS A 475 42.59 -15.54 -20.59
N ASP A 476 41.27 -15.69 -20.70
CA ASP A 476 40.63 -16.91 -21.17
C ASP A 476 39.34 -16.54 -21.92
N GLN A 477 39.52 -15.84 -23.03
CA GLN A 477 38.50 -15.74 -24.08
C GLN A 477 38.45 -17.08 -24.80
N ASP A 478 37.71 -18.04 -24.27
CA ASP A 478 37.08 -19.14 -25.04
C ASP A 478 36.30 -20.06 -24.11
N ARG A 479 35.06 -19.68 -23.73
CA ARG A 479 33.98 -20.63 -23.34
C ARG A 479 32.60 -20.05 -23.04
N ILE A 480 32.33 -18.77 -23.35
CA ILE A 480 30.97 -18.19 -23.23
C ILE A 480 30.55 -17.55 -24.56
N HIS A 481 30.65 -18.31 -25.66
CA HIS A 481 30.02 -17.94 -26.93
C HIS A 481 28.98 -18.94 -27.43
N ALA A 482 28.60 -19.92 -26.61
CA ALA A 482 27.59 -20.92 -26.96
C ALA A 482 26.56 -21.10 -25.84
N ASN A 483 25.77 -20.07 -25.51
CA ASN A 483 24.43 -20.27 -24.90
C ASN A 483 23.50 -19.04 -24.85
N LEU A 484 23.70 -18.04 -25.72
CA LEU A 484 22.74 -16.91 -25.88
C LEU A 484 22.03 -16.88 -27.25
N ASN A 485 22.31 -17.84 -28.13
CA ASN A 485 21.69 -17.92 -29.45
C ASN A 485 20.51 -18.91 -29.54
N ASP A 486 20.26 -19.73 -28.51
CA ASP A 486 19.17 -20.72 -28.52
C ASP A 486 17.82 -20.22 -27.97
N LEU A 487 17.74 -19.01 -27.42
CA LEU A 487 16.48 -18.42 -26.93
C LEU A 487 15.81 -17.44 -27.93
N LYS A 488 16.34 -17.30 -29.16
CA LYS A 488 15.75 -16.48 -30.23
C LYS A 488 15.19 -17.27 -31.42
N ARG A 489 15.10 -18.60 -31.32
CA ARG A 489 14.46 -19.45 -32.34
C ARG A 489 13.29 -20.27 -31.77
N GLN A 490 12.23 -19.61 -31.32
CA GLN A 490 10.90 -20.22 -31.24
C GLN A 490 9.78 -19.17 -31.08
N SER A 491 9.61 -18.29 -32.08
CA SER A 491 8.33 -17.60 -32.34
C SER A 491 8.27 -17.03 -33.76
N LYS A 492 8.39 -17.91 -34.76
CA LYS A 492 7.96 -17.61 -36.14
C LYS A 492 7.28 -18.85 -36.74
N LYS A 493 5.95 -18.91 -36.63
CA LYS A 493 5.08 -19.60 -37.61
C LYS A 493 4.14 -18.53 -38.16
N ARG A 494 4.55 -17.85 -39.24
CA ARG A 494 4.16 -18.10 -40.64
C ARG A 494 2.64 -18.09 -40.85
N LYS A 495 2.11 -16.91 -41.18
CA LYS A 495 0.91 -16.73 -42.00
C LYS A 495 1.25 -17.25 -43.41
N ILE A 496 0.57 -18.30 -43.85
CA ILE A 496 0.54 -18.73 -45.25
C ILE A 496 -0.76 -18.19 -45.82
N SER A 497 -0.62 -17.36 -46.86
CA SER A 497 -1.68 -17.01 -47.80
C SER A 497 -1.71 -18.06 -48.92
N SER A 498 -2.87 -18.61 -49.26
CA SER A 498 -3.32 -18.69 -50.65
C SER A 498 -4.72 -19.31 -50.77
N GLN A 499 -5.50 -18.63 -51.62
CA GLN A 499 -6.49 -19.16 -52.56
C GLN A 499 -7.93 -19.44 -52.08
N SER A 500 -8.77 -18.52 -52.53
CA SER A 500 -10.19 -18.57 -52.85
C SER A 500 -10.65 -19.83 -53.59
N ILE A 501 -11.73 -20.45 -53.10
CA ILE A 501 -12.79 -21.06 -53.91
C ILE A 501 -14.15 -20.72 -53.28
N ASN A 502 -15.06 -20.29 -54.16
CA ASN A 502 -16.37 -19.70 -53.92
C ASN A 502 -17.37 -20.60 -53.18
N ASN A 503 -18.24 -20.01 -52.34
CA ASN A 503 -19.69 -20.01 -52.58
C ASN A 503 -20.48 -19.09 -51.62
N SER A 504 -21.39 -18.31 -52.22
CA SER A 504 -22.53 -17.54 -51.67
C SER A 504 -22.27 -16.40 -50.69
N THR A 505 -22.23 -15.20 -51.26
CA THR A 505 -22.21 -13.85 -50.69
C THR A 505 -23.52 -13.41 -50.05
N ASN A 506 -23.45 -12.81 -48.85
CA ASN A 506 -23.91 -11.43 -48.59
C ASN A 506 -23.55 -10.95 -47.16
N GLY A 507 -22.67 -9.94 -47.05
CA GLY A 507 -22.53 -9.09 -45.85
C GLY A 507 -21.29 -9.30 -44.95
N LEU A 508 -20.10 -8.85 -45.37
CA LEU A 508 -18.89 -8.82 -44.53
C LEU A 508 -18.10 -7.50 -44.73
N THR A 509 -18.71 -6.35 -44.49
CA THR A 509 -18.02 -5.05 -44.67
C THR A 509 -17.81 -4.24 -43.38
N ASP A 510 -18.35 -4.66 -42.23
CA ASP A 510 -18.25 -3.85 -40.99
C ASP A 510 -18.01 -4.63 -39.68
N GLY A 511 -17.73 -5.94 -39.76
CA GLY A 511 -17.32 -6.74 -38.62
C GLY A 511 -18.46 -7.22 -37.69
N PHE A 512 -19.73 -6.96 -38.03
CA PHE A 512 -20.90 -7.44 -37.29
C PHE A 512 -21.82 -8.28 -38.17
N VAL A 513 -22.27 -9.42 -37.66
CA VAL A 513 -23.12 -10.37 -38.39
C VAL A 513 -24.40 -10.60 -37.59
N TYR A 514 -25.55 -10.37 -38.22
CA TYR A 514 -26.83 -10.78 -37.66
C TYR A 514 -27.14 -12.22 -38.11
N ASN A 515 -27.31 -13.13 -37.15
CA ASN A 515 -27.74 -14.49 -37.40
C ASN A 515 -29.25 -14.57 -37.14
N ALA A 516 -30.03 -14.74 -38.21
CA ALA A 516 -31.49 -14.78 -38.17
C ALA A 516 -32.05 -16.05 -37.54
N GLU A 517 -31.34 -17.18 -37.61
CA GLU A 517 -31.76 -18.47 -37.05
C GLU A 517 -31.86 -18.40 -35.52
N TYR A 518 -30.82 -17.85 -34.87
CA TYR A 518 -30.78 -17.67 -33.42
C TYR A 518 -31.27 -16.28 -32.97
N ARG A 519 -31.56 -15.39 -33.93
CA ARG A 519 -31.88 -13.98 -33.69
C ARG A 519 -30.82 -13.29 -32.83
N ILE A 520 -29.54 -13.47 -33.17
CA ILE A 520 -28.41 -12.93 -32.41
C ILE A 520 -27.53 -12.02 -33.25
N LEU A 521 -26.93 -11.02 -32.61
CA LEU A 521 -25.93 -10.15 -33.23
C LEU A 521 -24.54 -10.58 -32.78
N ILE A 522 -23.67 -10.89 -33.74
CA ILE A 522 -22.33 -11.43 -33.52
C ILE A 522 -21.29 -10.37 -33.88
N CYS A 523 -20.37 -10.09 -32.95
CA CYS A 523 -19.16 -9.35 -33.27
C CYS A 523 -18.09 -10.32 -33.73
N VAL A 524 -17.77 -10.30 -35.03
CA VAL A 524 -16.80 -11.22 -35.64
C VAL A 524 -15.39 -11.00 -35.07
N SER A 525 -15.05 -9.76 -34.73
CA SER A 525 -13.73 -9.44 -34.16
C SER A 525 -13.57 -9.88 -32.71
N CYS A 526 -14.66 -9.95 -31.93
CA CYS A 526 -14.64 -10.49 -30.56
C CYS A 526 -14.92 -11.99 -30.50
N GLY A 527 -15.49 -12.57 -31.55
CA GLY A 527 -15.95 -13.94 -31.53
C GLY A 527 -17.07 -14.18 -30.51
N SER A 528 -17.92 -13.17 -30.25
CA SER A 528 -18.94 -13.21 -29.20
C SER A 528 -20.25 -12.52 -29.60
N MET A 529 -21.36 -12.95 -29.01
CA MET A 529 -22.66 -12.29 -29.17
C MET A 529 -22.70 -10.94 -28.42
N ILE A 530 -23.35 -9.95 -29.03
CA ILE A 530 -23.67 -8.68 -28.40
C ILE A 530 -25.07 -8.79 -27.79
N GLN A 531 -25.18 -8.48 -26.51
CA GLN A 531 -26.45 -8.50 -25.79
C GLN A 531 -27.43 -7.45 -26.36
N PRO A 532 -28.72 -7.78 -26.53
CA PRO A 532 -29.72 -6.82 -26.99
C PRO A 532 -29.82 -5.59 -26.07
N GLY A 533 -30.05 -4.43 -26.67
CA GLY A 533 -30.37 -3.19 -25.97
C GLY A 533 -29.35 -2.06 -26.17
N ALA A 534 -29.85 -0.83 -26.24
CA ALA A 534 -29.04 0.35 -26.58
C ALA A 534 -27.82 0.56 -25.65
N LYS A 535 -27.96 0.27 -24.35
CA LYS A 535 -26.85 0.34 -23.39
C LYS A 535 -25.77 -0.71 -23.70
N SER A 536 -26.18 -1.94 -24.02
CA SER A 536 -25.30 -3.06 -24.34
C SER A 536 -24.55 -2.83 -25.65
N PHE A 537 -25.27 -2.36 -26.68
CA PHE A 537 -24.69 -1.97 -27.97
C PHE A 537 -23.66 -0.86 -27.82
N TYR A 538 -24.03 0.23 -27.15
CA TYR A 538 -23.12 1.34 -26.90
C TYR A 538 -21.90 0.90 -26.09
N SER A 539 -22.10 0.12 -25.03
CA SER A 539 -21.02 -0.38 -24.19
C SER A 539 -20.06 -1.26 -24.98
N HIS A 540 -20.56 -2.15 -25.85
CA HIS A 540 -19.74 -3.01 -26.71
C HIS A 540 -18.94 -2.17 -27.72
N LEU A 541 -19.60 -1.31 -28.49
CA LEU A 541 -18.97 -0.47 -29.52
C LEU A 541 -17.91 0.46 -28.94
N ASN A 542 -18.24 1.16 -27.84
CA ASN A 542 -17.32 2.13 -27.23
C ASN A 542 -16.23 1.43 -26.40
N SER A 543 -16.59 0.53 -25.48
CA SER A 543 -15.63 0.00 -24.52
C SER A 543 -14.68 -1.02 -25.13
N ILE A 544 -15.14 -1.80 -26.11
CA ILE A 544 -14.35 -2.89 -26.71
C ILE A 544 -13.68 -2.43 -27.99
N HIS A 545 -14.41 -1.73 -28.88
CA HIS A 545 -13.88 -1.32 -30.19
C HIS A 545 -13.54 0.16 -30.31
N ARG A 546 -13.77 0.97 -29.26
CA ARG A 546 -13.52 2.43 -29.27
C ARG A 546 -14.24 3.18 -30.40
N ILE A 547 -15.37 2.64 -30.87
CA ILE A 547 -16.21 3.25 -31.91
C ILE A 547 -17.07 4.34 -31.25
N THR A 548 -16.86 5.59 -31.62
CA THR A 548 -17.52 6.78 -31.04
C THR A 548 -18.10 7.69 -32.12
N GLY A 549 -18.93 8.66 -31.72
CA GLY A 549 -19.44 9.70 -32.62
C GLY A 549 -20.47 9.18 -33.64
N LEU A 550 -20.45 9.73 -34.86
CA LEU A 550 -21.43 9.43 -35.92
C LEU A 550 -21.45 7.95 -36.32
N ALA A 551 -20.29 7.29 -36.36
CA ALA A 551 -20.20 5.86 -36.65
C ALA A 551 -20.90 5.00 -35.58
N CYS A 552 -20.73 5.34 -34.30
CA CYS A 552 -21.41 4.66 -33.19
C CYS A 552 -22.93 4.81 -33.30
N LYS A 553 -23.41 6.02 -33.64
CA LYS A 553 -24.84 6.29 -33.83
C LYS A 553 -25.42 5.46 -34.99
N ALA A 554 -24.75 5.42 -36.13
CA ALA A 554 -25.18 4.63 -37.28
C ALA A 554 -25.25 3.11 -36.98
N PHE A 555 -24.26 2.57 -36.26
CA PHE A 555 -24.30 1.16 -35.83
C PHE A 555 -25.44 0.88 -34.85
N MET A 556 -25.69 1.77 -33.89
CA MET A 556 -26.78 1.60 -32.94
C MET A 556 -28.16 1.65 -33.62
N GLU A 557 -28.37 2.58 -34.55
CA GLU A 557 -29.62 2.67 -35.33
C GLU A 557 -29.85 1.38 -36.11
N ARG A 558 -28.79 0.84 -36.75
CA ARG A 558 -28.89 -0.44 -37.45
C ARG A 558 -29.12 -1.63 -36.53
N PHE A 559 -28.43 -1.71 -35.39
CA PHE A 559 -28.62 -2.84 -34.47
C PHE A 559 -30.02 -2.89 -33.87
N GLN A 560 -30.69 -1.73 -33.78
CA GLN A 560 -32.08 -1.64 -33.33
C GLN A 560 -33.09 -2.14 -34.37
N THR A 561 -32.73 -2.25 -35.66
CA THR A 561 -33.64 -2.81 -36.68
C THR A 561 -33.70 -4.33 -36.66
N TYR A 562 -32.78 -5.00 -35.95
CA TYR A 562 -32.79 -6.46 -35.83
C TYR A 562 -33.69 -6.90 -34.68
N GLU A 563 -34.51 -7.91 -34.94
CA GLU A 563 -35.28 -8.59 -33.91
C GLU A 563 -34.36 -9.55 -33.16
N LEU A 564 -33.78 -9.10 -32.03
CA LEU A 564 -32.82 -9.91 -31.27
C LEU A 564 -33.46 -10.65 -30.09
N CYS A 565 -33.06 -11.91 -29.91
CA CYS A 565 -33.47 -12.73 -28.77
C CYS A 565 -32.64 -12.39 -27.51
N PRO A 566 -33.27 -12.13 -26.36
CA PRO A 566 -32.58 -12.04 -25.07
C PRO A 566 -31.84 -13.33 -24.70
N PHE A 567 -30.73 -13.21 -23.97
CA PHE A 567 -29.88 -14.35 -23.61
C PHE A 567 -30.61 -15.45 -22.85
N GLU A 568 -31.56 -15.07 -21.98
CA GLU A 568 -32.34 -16.00 -21.16
C GLU A 568 -33.30 -16.88 -21.98
N LEU A 569 -33.60 -16.47 -23.22
CA LEU A 569 -34.52 -17.14 -24.13
C LEU A 569 -33.80 -17.86 -25.28
N LEU A 570 -32.46 -17.89 -25.26
CA LEU A 570 -31.69 -18.60 -26.28
C LEU A 570 -31.84 -20.12 -26.08
N PRO A 571 -32.28 -20.86 -27.10
CA PRO A 571 -32.40 -22.31 -26.99
C PRO A 571 -31.03 -22.95 -26.84
N LEU A 572 -30.88 -23.82 -25.85
CA LEU A 572 -29.74 -24.73 -25.78
C LEU A 572 -30.01 -25.90 -26.74
N PRO A 573 -29.14 -26.15 -27.72
CA PRO A 573 -29.35 -27.23 -28.67
C PRO A 573 -29.28 -28.60 -27.96
N GLU A 574 -30.27 -29.45 -28.23
CA GLU A 574 -30.34 -30.80 -27.69
C GLU A 574 -29.43 -31.80 -28.43
N GLY A 575 -28.85 -31.38 -29.56
CA GLY A 575 -27.98 -32.19 -30.43
C GLY A 575 -26.76 -31.43 -30.98
N LYS A 576 -25.99 -32.10 -31.84
CA LYS A 576 -24.86 -31.48 -32.55
C LYS A 576 -25.39 -30.47 -33.55
N ILE A 577 -24.97 -29.22 -33.42
CA ILE A 577 -25.27 -28.14 -34.36
C ILE A 577 -24.07 -27.85 -35.27
N LEU A 578 -24.34 -27.29 -36.45
CA LEU A 578 -23.30 -26.71 -37.29
C LEU A 578 -22.69 -25.49 -36.59
N GLN A 579 -21.40 -25.26 -36.83
CA GLN A 579 -20.69 -24.11 -36.26
C GLN A 579 -21.38 -22.81 -36.70
N ILE A 580 -21.76 -21.98 -35.73
CA ILE A 580 -22.28 -20.64 -35.98
C ILE A 580 -21.12 -19.75 -36.44
N PRO A 581 -21.14 -19.24 -37.69
CA PRO A 581 -20.05 -18.43 -38.21
C PRO A 581 -19.86 -17.15 -37.39
N GLY A 582 -18.59 -16.84 -37.05
CA GLY A 582 -18.24 -15.63 -36.31
C GLY A 582 -18.25 -15.74 -34.78
N LEU A 583 -18.71 -16.85 -34.19
CA LEU A 583 -18.54 -17.14 -32.76
C LEU A 583 -17.30 -17.99 -32.48
N THR A 584 -16.64 -17.73 -31.35
CA THR A 584 -15.45 -18.48 -30.92
C THR A 584 -15.80 -19.93 -30.62
N VAL A 585 -14.99 -20.86 -31.15
CA VAL A 585 -15.07 -22.29 -30.84
C VAL A 585 -14.06 -22.62 -29.74
N TYR A 586 -14.51 -23.34 -28.73
CA TYR A 586 -13.70 -23.82 -27.62
C TYR A 586 -13.63 -25.33 -27.63
N GLU A 587 -12.48 -25.87 -27.27
CA GLU A 587 -12.37 -27.25 -26.82
C GLU A 587 -12.91 -27.34 -25.39
N GLY A 588 -13.82 -28.29 -25.17
CA GLY A 588 -14.44 -28.49 -23.89
C GLY A 588 -14.88 -29.93 -23.69
N TRP A 589 -15.71 -30.12 -22.68
CA TRP A 589 -16.12 -31.42 -22.18
C TRP A 589 -17.62 -31.40 -21.95
N ARG A 590 -18.28 -32.51 -22.33
CA ARG A 590 -19.68 -32.75 -21.99
C ARG A 590 -19.79 -33.88 -20.98
N CYS A 591 -20.74 -33.77 -20.07
CA CYS A 591 -21.12 -34.87 -19.20
C CYS A 591 -22.00 -35.86 -19.97
N ASN A 592 -21.67 -37.15 -19.93
CA ASN A 592 -22.50 -38.20 -20.54
C ASN A 592 -23.58 -38.72 -19.56
N VAL A 593 -23.53 -38.34 -18.28
CA VAL A 593 -24.45 -38.82 -17.23
C VAL A 593 -25.65 -37.88 -17.04
N CYS A 594 -25.50 -36.57 -17.20
CA CYS A 594 -26.63 -35.63 -17.04
C CYS A 594 -27.84 -35.91 -17.95
N PRO A 595 -27.65 -36.26 -19.24
CA PRO A 595 -28.78 -36.58 -20.11
C PRO A 595 -29.62 -37.75 -19.59
N GLU A 596 -28.99 -38.72 -18.90
CA GLU A 596 -29.65 -39.90 -18.34
C GLU A 596 -30.39 -39.58 -17.03
N VAL A 597 -29.88 -38.66 -16.21
CA VAL A 597 -30.36 -38.41 -14.84
C VAL A 597 -31.27 -37.19 -14.71
N SER A 598 -30.95 -36.08 -15.40
CA SER A 598 -31.59 -34.78 -15.17
C SER A 598 -32.27 -34.19 -16.40
N ARG A 599 -32.30 -34.91 -17.54
CA ARG A 599 -32.77 -34.42 -18.86
C ARG A 599 -32.17 -33.06 -19.26
N SER A 600 -31.03 -32.70 -18.67
CA SER A 600 -30.31 -31.47 -18.94
C SER A 600 -28.88 -31.82 -19.33
N SER A 601 -28.31 -31.05 -20.25
CA SER A 601 -26.94 -31.26 -20.71
C SER A 601 -25.99 -30.34 -19.97
N HIS A 602 -24.89 -30.88 -19.44
CA HIS A 602 -23.83 -30.08 -18.80
C HIS A 602 -22.58 -30.05 -19.68
N PHE A 603 -22.08 -28.83 -19.93
CA PHE A 603 -20.92 -28.57 -20.77
C PHE A 603 -19.97 -27.60 -20.05
N THR A 604 -18.66 -27.80 -20.18
CA THR A 604 -17.66 -26.87 -19.64
C THR A 604 -16.36 -26.91 -20.46
N VAL A 605 -15.62 -25.82 -20.48
CA VAL A 605 -14.29 -25.76 -21.13
C VAL A 605 -13.15 -26.27 -20.23
N SER A 606 -13.44 -26.63 -18.98
CA SER A 606 -12.43 -27.05 -17.99
C SER A 606 -12.55 -28.53 -17.62
N VAL A 607 -11.44 -29.25 -17.75
CA VAL A 607 -11.36 -30.67 -17.36
C VAL A 607 -11.56 -30.88 -15.85
N ASP A 608 -11.12 -29.93 -15.02
CA ASP A 608 -11.29 -30.03 -13.57
C ASP A 608 -12.74 -29.77 -13.17
N LYS A 609 -13.40 -28.79 -13.81
CA LYS A 609 -14.82 -28.52 -13.54
C LYS A 609 -15.73 -29.68 -13.95
N ILE A 610 -15.44 -30.38 -15.06
CA ILE A 610 -16.25 -31.55 -15.43
C ILE A 610 -16.05 -32.70 -14.45
N ARG A 611 -14.83 -32.86 -13.91
CA ARG A 611 -14.54 -33.85 -12.86
C ARG A 611 -15.27 -33.52 -11.55
N ASP A 612 -15.25 -32.26 -11.12
CA ASP A 612 -16.00 -31.80 -9.95
C ASP A 612 -17.51 -31.98 -10.14
N HIS A 613 -18.01 -31.69 -11.35
CA HIS A 613 -19.41 -31.87 -11.68
C HIS A 613 -19.86 -33.34 -11.58
N LEU A 614 -19.02 -34.30 -11.96
CA LEU A 614 -19.36 -35.73 -11.84
C LEU A 614 -19.62 -36.17 -10.40
N ALA A 615 -19.06 -35.47 -9.40
CA ALA A 615 -19.36 -35.74 -7.99
C ALA A 615 -20.84 -35.51 -7.65
N VAL A 616 -21.54 -34.62 -8.39
CA VAL A 616 -22.99 -34.37 -8.23
C VAL A 616 -23.81 -35.63 -8.52
N HIS A 617 -23.34 -36.48 -9.44
CA HIS A 617 -24.00 -37.75 -9.77
C HIS A 617 -23.75 -38.86 -8.75
N LYS A 618 -22.93 -38.63 -7.71
CA LYS A 618 -22.61 -39.58 -6.63
C LYS A 618 -22.23 -40.98 -7.13
N LEU A 619 -21.46 -41.05 -8.22
CA LEU A 619 -21.12 -42.31 -8.89
C LEU A 619 -20.12 -43.19 -8.11
N GLY A 620 -19.50 -42.67 -7.04
CA GLY A 620 -18.51 -43.41 -6.25
C GLY A 620 -17.20 -43.73 -6.99
N LEU A 621 -16.94 -43.06 -8.12
CA LEU A 621 -15.79 -43.28 -8.99
C LEU A 621 -14.70 -42.22 -8.77
N THR A 622 -13.43 -42.63 -8.90
CA THR A 622 -12.31 -41.66 -8.93
C THR A 622 -12.27 -40.92 -10.28
N PRO A 623 -11.68 -39.71 -10.36
CA PRO A 623 -11.62 -38.94 -11.60
C PRO A 623 -10.96 -39.67 -12.78
N MET A 624 -9.94 -40.51 -12.52
CA MET A 624 -9.27 -41.31 -13.54
C MET A 624 -10.18 -42.43 -14.06
N THR A 625 -10.86 -43.15 -13.17
CA THR A 625 -11.79 -44.22 -13.54
C THR A 625 -13.02 -43.67 -14.31
N ALA A 626 -13.46 -42.45 -13.99
CA ALA A 626 -14.55 -41.81 -14.71
C ALA A 626 -14.20 -41.44 -16.16
N GLU A 627 -12.92 -41.16 -16.43
CA GLU A 627 -12.39 -40.89 -17.77
C GLU A 627 -12.25 -42.18 -18.58
N GLU A 628 -11.74 -43.26 -17.97
CA GLU A 628 -11.67 -44.60 -18.57
C GLU A 628 -13.06 -45.15 -18.94
N LEU A 629 -14.06 -44.90 -18.09
CA LEU A 629 -15.44 -45.32 -18.31
C LEU A 629 -16.27 -44.34 -19.17
N GLN A 630 -15.62 -43.35 -19.80
CA GLN A 630 -16.25 -42.35 -20.67
C GLN A 630 -17.48 -41.66 -20.07
N LYS A 631 -17.47 -41.39 -18.76
CA LYS A 631 -18.58 -40.67 -18.09
C LYS A 631 -18.65 -39.19 -18.49
N PHE A 632 -17.62 -38.70 -19.14
CA PHE A 632 -17.57 -37.43 -19.85
C PHE A 632 -16.70 -37.61 -21.10
N GLN A 633 -16.87 -36.74 -22.10
CA GLN A 633 -16.10 -36.82 -23.35
C GLN A 633 -15.73 -35.44 -23.88
N PRO A 634 -14.63 -35.31 -24.65
CA PRO A 634 -14.26 -34.06 -25.27
C PRO A 634 -15.27 -33.68 -26.37
N CYS A 635 -15.54 -32.39 -26.51
CA CYS A 635 -16.40 -31.83 -27.55
C CYS A 635 -16.00 -30.40 -27.90
N TYR A 636 -16.46 -29.90 -29.05
CA TYR A 636 -16.35 -28.50 -29.40
C TYR A 636 -17.60 -27.73 -28.94
N LEU A 637 -17.38 -26.59 -28.30
CA LEU A 637 -18.43 -25.74 -27.73
C LEU A 637 -18.35 -24.33 -28.31
N GLN A 638 -19.49 -23.69 -28.53
CA GLN A 638 -19.59 -22.25 -28.78
C GLN A 638 -20.42 -21.63 -27.66
N THR A 639 -20.00 -20.48 -27.15
CA THR A 639 -20.74 -19.74 -26.11
C THR A 639 -21.20 -18.40 -26.64
N PHE A 640 -22.43 -18.03 -26.29
CA PHE A 640 -22.98 -16.70 -26.55
C PHE A 640 -22.49 -15.65 -25.52
N SER A 641 -21.82 -16.07 -24.44
CA SER A 641 -21.29 -15.18 -23.40
C SER A 641 -19.78 -14.98 -23.51
N SER A 642 -19.31 -13.77 -23.21
CA SER A 642 -17.87 -13.46 -23.07
C SER A 642 -17.29 -13.87 -21.72
N ALA A 643 -18.12 -14.32 -20.77
CA ALA A 643 -17.67 -14.83 -19.49
C ALA A 643 -17.07 -16.24 -19.68
N LYS A 644 -15.75 -16.36 -19.46
CA LYS A 644 -15.03 -17.63 -19.41
C LYS A 644 -15.45 -18.42 -18.17
N GLY A 645 -16.57 -19.13 -18.24
CA GLY A 645 -17.13 -19.95 -17.17
C GLY A 645 -17.31 -21.38 -17.62
#